data_AF-A0A819RF55-F1
#
_entry.id   AF-A0A819RF55-F1
#
_cell.length_a   1.000
_cell.length_b   1.000
_cell.length_c   1.000
_cell.angle_alpha   90.00
_cell.angle_beta   90.00
_cell.angle_gamma   90.00
#
_symmetry.space_group_name_H-M   'P 1'
#
loop_
_entity.id
_entity.type
_entity.pdbx_description
1 polymer ?
#
loop_
_entity_poly.entity_id
_entity_poly.type
_entity_poly.pdbx_seq_one_letter_code
_entity_poly.pdbx_strand_id
1 'polypeptide(L)'
;MNTSSEITDQCEICCEESKKLYQCCQSKKCSLCENCWSKIILSAIEKGQISSLFSGTLMCQSCHQPIERNELPQDIQPQLDNILLTIPKTKNPKSIEEFNYAYRDSQHLRHCITNEKFIFLSQRHYNLLGSCIDTYIQSLMKNNEWNYRELWLPIKEDNTDDHHDQVNIFTSNDFETNENGCLILIQGSGVVRPGQWARSCCINESLDIGTMFPYMAKAKEHNLSVIILNPNQTSYIVEKSVDIDDTLPTNTEMNVTNEQKSHEVKDNQTENHPDEMLIDYYLSTRPLPCSTKEKIPNLSTSREHVLYVYDNIISKSPAKKFYIVAHSAGGDGLMYLLRKRQDKILSTLSKIAFTDSVHSILPFEPNEIKNFLKTNAIHFVASDKPMGESIDRAYDFSQGSICEEVSAGHPKHEYTSGHCVEGVFKFFFPSDNNICTTKFYKKSSIPEQAKAHSRELRKTDRELVRDRHKLEAEEQRIVNEIRKNASGGNKKAVEILAKQLVKIRNQKAQSFQASGQIQGLATQNTMMASNLKMANAMQSTAKTMAKMNKVMNPAQMAKVTQQFAQEHTKLGIKEEMMGETLDAAFGEEGDSEEEDAIVNQVLDEIGISMNEKMAIAPRVPAATSGMVSNRRQTNDEDAEIERMLANLKS
;
A
#
# COMPACT_ATOMS: atom_id res chain seq x y z
N MET A 1 -12.09 18.67 35.77
CA MET A 1 -13.54 18.68 35.50
C MET A 1 -13.83 19.86 34.59
N ASN A 2 -14.42 19.54 33.44
CA ASN A 2 -15.20 20.34 32.50
C ASN A 2 -14.58 21.59 31.85
N THR A 3 -14.13 21.41 30.60
CA THR A 3 -14.37 22.35 29.49
C THR A 3 -14.78 21.54 28.27
N SER A 4 -16.06 21.17 28.19
CA SER A 4 -16.67 20.50 27.02
C SER A 4 -18.20 20.63 27.01
N SER A 5 -18.76 21.76 27.45
CA SER A 5 -20.22 21.96 27.55
C SER A 5 -20.80 23.09 26.69
N GLU A 6 -19.99 23.88 25.96
CA GLU A 6 -20.56 25.07 25.29
C GLU A 6 -21.26 24.78 23.95
N ILE A 7 -21.08 23.60 23.34
CA ILE A 7 -21.70 23.25 22.04
C ILE A 7 -22.97 22.41 22.22
N THR A 8 -23.12 21.69 23.33
CA THR A 8 -24.34 20.92 23.63
C THR A 8 -25.50 21.84 23.99
N ASP A 9 -25.23 22.93 24.71
CA ASP A 9 -26.26 23.79 25.28
C ASP A 9 -26.91 24.70 24.22
N GLN A 10 -26.20 25.05 23.13
CA GLN A 10 -26.79 25.77 22.00
C GLN A 10 -27.70 24.89 21.13
N CYS A 11 -27.59 23.57 21.21
CA CYS A 11 -28.44 22.64 20.46
C CYS A 11 -29.74 22.34 21.21
N GLU A 12 -29.72 22.32 22.55
CA GLU A 12 -30.94 22.16 23.37
C GLU A 12 -31.81 23.43 23.34
N ILE A 13 -31.21 24.63 23.39
CA ILE A 13 -31.95 25.90 23.45
C ILE A 13 -32.68 26.21 22.12
N CYS A 14 -32.21 25.73 20.96
CA CYS A 14 -32.90 25.92 19.68
C CYS A 14 -34.00 24.89 19.38
N CYS A 15 -34.11 23.80 20.16
CA CYS A 15 -35.02 22.68 19.86
C CYS A 15 -36.38 22.75 20.56
N GLU A 16 -36.56 23.50 21.65
CA GLU A 16 -37.87 23.62 22.31
C GLU A 16 -38.79 24.68 21.71
N GLU A 17 -38.27 25.80 21.19
CA GLU A 17 -39.11 26.94 20.80
C GLU A 17 -39.59 26.95 19.35
N SER A 18 -39.19 26.01 18.50
CA SER A 18 -39.61 26.05 17.10
C SER A 18 -39.87 24.69 16.48
N LYS A 19 -41.15 24.30 16.50
CA LYS A 19 -41.77 23.34 15.56
C LYS A 19 -41.47 23.61 14.06
N LYS A 20 -40.73 24.67 13.73
CA LYS A 20 -40.24 25.04 12.38
C LYS A 20 -38.88 24.41 12.03
N LEU A 21 -38.03 24.00 12.97
CA LEU A 21 -36.71 23.41 12.65
C LEU A 21 -36.82 22.01 12.01
N TYR A 22 -37.86 21.24 12.33
CA TYR A 22 -38.13 19.94 11.69
C TYR A 22 -38.50 20.05 10.20
N GLN A 23 -39.07 21.19 9.76
CA GLN A 23 -39.27 21.46 8.32
C GLN A 23 -37.96 21.77 7.60
N CYS A 24 -36.98 22.38 8.28
CA CYS A 24 -35.67 22.66 7.70
C CYS A 24 -34.84 21.38 7.49
N CYS A 25 -35.04 20.38 8.37
CA CYS A 25 -34.41 19.07 8.23
C CYS A 25 -34.87 18.29 6.98
N GLN A 26 -36.04 18.62 6.41
CA GLN A 26 -36.49 18.08 5.11
C GLN A 26 -35.78 18.74 3.91
N SER A 27 -35.18 19.92 4.10
CA SER A 27 -34.49 20.68 3.05
C SER A 27 -32.97 20.45 2.99
N LYS A 28 -32.39 19.74 3.98
CA LYS A 28 -30.97 19.33 4.08
C LYS A 28 -29.93 20.46 3.91
N LYS A 29 -30.30 21.73 4.10
CA LYS A 29 -29.47 22.91 3.71
C LYS A 29 -29.28 23.96 4.81
N CYS A 30 -29.20 23.57 6.09
CA CYS A 30 -28.84 24.52 7.15
C CYS A 30 -27.50 24.15 7.81
N SER A 31 -26.75 25.15 8.24
CA SER A 31 -25.41 25.01 8.82
C SER A 31 -25.36 24.16 10.09
N LEU A 32 -26.47 24.07 10.83
CA LEU A 32 -26.60 23.18 12.00
C LEU A 32 -26.76 21.71 11.57
N CYS A 33 -27.45 21.45 10.46
CA CYS A 33 -27.49 20.12 9.86
C CYS A 33 -26.11 19.75 9.31
N GLU A 34 -25.44 20.59 8.52
CA GLU A 34 -24.10 20.28 7.98
C GLU A 34 -23.10 19.84 9.07
N ASN A 35 -23.04 20.57 10.19
CA ASN A 35 -22.17 20.22 11.32
C ASN A 35 -22.56 18.91 12.03
N CYS A 36 -23.87 18.63 12.17
CA CYS A 36 -24.37 17.39 12.76
C CYS A 36 -24.03 16.18 11.87
N TRP A 37 -24.27 16.33 10.56
CA TRP A 37 -24.00 15.29 9.57
C TRP A 37 -22.50 15.00 9.49
N SER A 38 -21.68 16.05 9.50
CA SER A 38 -20.23 15.90 9.52
C SER A 38 -19.72 15.08 10.70
N LYS A 39 -20.22 15.33 11.91
CA LYS A 39 -19.86 14.55 13.10
C LYS A 39 -20.30 13.08 13.01
N ILE A 40 -21.48 12.82 12.46
CA ILE A 40 -21.99 11.44 12.30
C ILE A 40 -21.13 10.67 11.31
N ILE A 41 -20.77 11.28 10.18
CA ILE A 41 -19.94 10.64 9.15
C ILE A 41 -18.53 10.39 9.67
N LEU A 42 -17.89 11.38 10.31
CA LEU A 42 -16.58 11.21 10.94
C LEU A 42 -16.62 10.10 12.00
N SER A 43 -17.66 10.05 12.83
CA SER A 43 -17.83 8.97 13.81
C SER A 43 -18.04 7.60 13.15
N ALA A 44 -18.76 7.55 12.02
CA ALA A 44 -18.96 6.33 11.26
C ALA A 44 -17.65 5.85 10.59
N ILE A 45 -16.83 6.79 10.10
CA ILE A 45 -15.49 6.51 9.58
C ILE A 45 -14.60 5.95 10.69
N GLU A 46 -14.55 6.60 11.85
CA GLU A 46 -13.78 6.13 13.02
C GLU A 46 -14.22 4.74 13.50
N LYS A 47 -15.51 4.43 13.41
CA LYS A 47 -16.08 3.14 13.81
C LYS A 47 -16.04 2.08 12.71
N GLY A 48 -15.52 2.38 11.51
CA GLY A 48 -15.49 1.46 10.37
C GLY A 48 -16.89 1.11 9.83
N GLN A 49 -17.89 1.96 10.05
CA GLN A 49 -19.26 1.79 9.59
C GLN A 49 -19.51 2.45 8.22
N ILE A 50 -18.45 2.60 7.42
CA ILE A 50 -18.48 3.31 6.14
C ILE A 50 -19.36 2.59 5.12
N SER A 51 -19.40 1.26 5.12
CA SER A 51 -20.35 0.51 4.28
C SER A 51 -21.80 0.95 4.48
N SER A 52 -22.18 1.31 5.72
CA SER A 52 -23.53 1.79 6.04
C SER A 52 -23.82 3.18 5.47
N LEU A 53 -22.79 4.02 5.32
CA LEU A 53 -22.89 5.32 4.64
C LEU A 53 -23.22 5.11 3.16
N PHE A 54 -22.53 4.17 2.51
CA PHE A 54 -22.72 3.89 1.09
C PHE A 54 -24.00 3.12 0.78
N SER A 55 -24.49 2.27 1.69
CA SER A 55 -25.78 1.58 1.53
C SER A 55 -26.99 2.43 1.92
N GLY A 56 -26.79 3.69 2.32
CA GLY A 56 -27.87 4.58 2.78
C GLY A 56 -28.55 4.11 4.07
N THR A 57 -27.92 3.21 4.83
CA THR A 57 -28.45 2.66 6.08
C THR A 57 -27.99 3.42 7.30
N LEU A 58 -27.07 4.38 7.14
CA LEU A 58 -26.64 5.26 8.20
C LEU A 58 -27.76 6.28 8.48
N MET A 59 -28.34 6.21 9.67
CA MET A 59 -29.48 7.04 10.05
C MET A 59 -29.03 8.18 10.96
N CYS A 60 -29.53 9.39 10.71
CA CYS A 60 -29.35 10.50 11.66
C CYS A 60 -30.08 10.20 12.97
N GLN A 61 -29.38 10.28 14.10
CA GLN A 61 -29.98 10.01 15.43
C GLN A 61 -31.03 11.05 15.85
N SER A 62 -31.02 12.25 15.25
CA SER A 62 -31.95 13.33 15.57
C SER A 62 -33.21 13.30 14.69
N CYS A 63 -33.06 13.18 13.37
CA CYS A 63 -34.20 13.22 12.43
C CYS A 63 -34.60 11.86 11.83
N HIS A 64 -33.84 10.80 12.12
CA HIS A 64 -34.07 9.43 11.63
C HIS A 64 -34.18 9.35 10.10
N GLN A 65 -33.56 10.27 9.36
CA GLN A 65 -33.45 10.20 7.91
C GLN A 65 -32.16 9.47 7.52
N PRO A 66 -32.17 8.72 6.39
CA PRO A 66 -30.97 8.10 5.86
C PRO A 66 -29.99 9.16 5.33
N ILE A 67 -28.70 8.90 5.50
CA ILE A 67 -27.62 9.75 5.00
C ILE A 67 -27.25 9.26 3.60
N GLU A 68 -27.51 10.07 2.58
CA GLU A 68 -27.15 9.78 1.19
C GLU A 68 -25.80 10.41 0.82
N ARG A 69 -24.98 9.67 0.08
CA ARG A 69 -23.63 10.09 -0.35
C ARG A 69 -23.64 11.40 -1.14
N ASN A 70 -24.69 11.64 -1.92
CA ASN A 70 -24.75 12.76 -2.87
C ASN A 70 -25.08 14.11 -2.19
N GLU A 71 -25.30 14.09 -0.87
CA GLU A 71 -25.74 15.24 -0.08
C GLU A 71 -24.79 15.51 1.10
N LEU A 72 -23.57 15.00 1.01
CA LEU A 72 -22.57 15.16 2.06
C LEU A 72 -21.99 16.59 2.06
N PRO A 73 -21.64 17.13 3.24
CA PRO A 73 -20.98 18.42 3.35
C PRO A 73 -19.65 18.46 2.56
N GLN A 74 -19.37 19.59 1.90
CA GLN A 74 -18.15 19.79 1.09
C GLN A 74 -16.87 19.52 1.87
N ASP A 75 -16.85 19.78 3.18
CA ASP A 75 -15.67 19.59 4.04
C ASP A 75 -15.25 18.11 4.20
N ILE A 76 -16.18 17.17 4.04
CA ILE A 76 -15.92 15.73 4.20
C ILE A 76 -15.67 15.04 2.88
N GLN A 77 -16.10 15.64 1.78
CA GLN A 77 -15.97 15.05 0.44
C GLN A 77 -14.52 14.62 0.12
N PRO A 78 -13.48 15.42 0.43
CA PRO A 78 -12.09 14.99 0.20
C PRO A 78 -11.69 13.74 0.99
N GLN A 79 -12.18 13.57 2.22
CA GLN A 79 -11.89 12.37 3.02
C GLN A 79 -12.60 11.14 2.44
N LEU A 80 -13.86 11.29 2.01
CA LEU A 80 -14.61 10.20 1.40
C LEU A 80 -14.02 9.81 0.04
N ASP A 81 -13.63 10.78 -0.77
CA ASP A 81 -12.98 10.54 -2.06
C ASP A 81 -11.66 9.80 -1.87
N ASN A 82 -10.84 10.19 -0.88
CA ASN A 82 -9.62 9.45 -0.53
C ASN A 82 -9.91 8.01 -0.06
N ILE A 83 -10.97 7.79 0.70
CA ILE A 83 -11.41 6.44 1.10
C ILE A 83 -11.81 5.62 -0.14
N LEU A 84 -12.52 6.22 -1.08
CA LEU A 84 -12.94 5.56 -2.32
C LEU A 84 -11.78 5.24 -3.25
N LEU A 85 -10.71 6.04 -3.23
CA LEU A 85 -9.47 5.72 -3.94
C LEU A 85 -8.81 4.42 -3.45
N THR A 86 -9.20 3.91 -2.28
CA THR A 86 -8.74 2.59 -1.80
C THR A 86 -9.48 1.41 -2.41
N ILE A 87 -10.51 1.66 -3.24
CA ILE A 87 -11.27 0.64 -3.96
C ILE A 87 -10.56 0.38 -5.30
N PRO A 88 -10.03 -0.84 -5.54
CA PRO A 88 -9.36 -1.16 -6.79
C PRO A 88 -10.28 -1.09 -8.01
N LYS A 89 -9.69 -0.79 -9.16
CA LYS A 89 -10.37 -0.74 -10.48
C LYS A 89 -10.69 -2.13 -11.07
N THR A 90 -10.46 -3.20 -10.31
CA THR A 90 -10.68 -4.59 -10.71
C THR A 90 -11.26 -5.38 -9.54
N LYS A 91 -11.98 -6.47 -9.81
CA LYS A 91 -12.48 -7.40 -8.76
C LYS A 91 -11.41 -8.36 -8.25
N ASN A 92 -10.26 -8.47 -8.94
CA ASN A 92 -9.18 -9.41 -8.61
C ASN A 92 -7.83 -8.69 -8.49
N PRO A 93 -7.66 -7.83 -7.48
CA PRO A 93 -6.44 -7.06 -7.31
C PRO A 93 -5.27 -7.97 -6.97
N LYS A 94 -4.07 -7.63 -7.46
CA LYS A 94 -2.85 -8.45 -7.31
C LYS A 94 -1.80 -7.84 -6.40
N SER A 95 -1.95 -6.57 -6.06
CA SER A 95 -0.95 -5.80 -5.33
C SER A 95 -1.60 -4.87 -4.30
N ILE A 96 -0.82 -4.46 -3.30
CA ILE A 96 -1.29 -3.53 -2.25
C ILE A 96 -1.48 -2.13 -2.84
N GLU A 97 -0.66 -1.79 -3.84
CA GLU A 97 -0.66 -0.52 -4.55
C GLU A 97 -1.97 -0.30 -5.32
N GLU A 98 -2.64 -1.37 -5.77
CA GLU A 98 -3.98 -1.28 -6.37
C GLU A 98 -5.07 -0.84 -5.38
N PHE A 99 -4.84 -0.99 -4.08
CA PHE A 99 -5.67 -0.42 -3.01
C PHE A 99 -5.18 0.95 -2.56
N ASN A 100 -4.22 1.54 -3.28
CA ASN A 100 -3.58 2.80 -2.94
C ASN A 100 -2.92 2.81 -1.56
N TYR A 101 -2.42 1.66 -1.12
CA TYR A 101 -1.63 1.51 0.10
C TYR A 101 -0.19 1.13 -0.22
N ALA A 102 0.73 1.47 0.68
CA ALA A 102 2.11 0.98 0.68
C ALA A 102 2.64 0.90 2.11
N TYR A 103 3.60 0.00 2.35
CA TYR A 103 4.33 -0.01 3.62
C TYR A 103 5.35 1.14 3.64
N ARG A 104 5.17 2.10 4.54
CA ARG A 104 6.03 3.28 4.75
C ARG A 104 6.51 3.36 6.20
N ASP A 105 7.43 4.29 6.50
CA ASP A 105 7.79 4.72 7.86
C ASP A 105 7.90 3.60 8.92
N SER A 106 8.93 2.76 8.81
CA SER A 106 9.12 1.59 9.70
C SER A 106 8.07 0.48 9.49
N GLN A 107 7.66 0.28 8.23
CA GLN A 107 6.79 -0.82 7.79
C GLN A 107 5.36 -0.76 8.33
N HIS A 108 4.80 0.43 8.44
CA HIS A 108 3.39 0.62 8.69
C HIS A 108 2.67 0.75 7.35
N LEU A 109 1.51 0.09 7.21
CA LEU A 109 0.67 0.27 6.03
C LEU A 109 0.08 1.69 6.05
N ARG A 110 0.29 2.44 4.97
CA ARG A 110 -0.15 3.82 4.82
C ARG A 110 -0.76 4.07 3.46
N HIS A 111 -1.81 4.88 3.44
CA HIS A 111 -2.41 5.34 2.21
C HIS A 111 -1.39 6.16 1.40
N CYS A 112 -1.26 5.91 0.11
CA CYS A 112 -0.17 6.45 -0.71
C CYS A 112 -0.25 7.97 -0.89
N ILE A 113 -1.46 8.54 -0.82
CA ILE A 113 -1.71 9.97 -1.01
C ILE A 113 -1.75 10.70 0.33
N THR A 114 -2.63 10.26 1.24
CA THR A 114 -2.89 10.96 2.52
C THR A 114 -1.89 10.59 3.62
N ASN A 115 -1.13 9.51 3.45
CA ASN A 115 -0.26 8.92 4.48
C ASN A 115 -1.00 8.54 5.78
N GLU A 116 -2.32 8.32 5.69
CA GLU A 116 -3.15 7.90 6.83
C GLU A 116 -3.10 6.38 7.03
N LYS A 117 -3.60 5.93 8.19
CA LYS A 117 -3.72 4.51 8.52
C LYS A 117 -4.80 3.83 7.66
N PHE A 118 -4.78 2.50 7.65
CA PHE A 118 -5.85 1.71 7.07
C PHE A 118 -7.21 2.06 7.68
N ILE A 119 -8.22 2.17 6.82
CA ILE A 119 -9.62 2.38 7.18
C ILE A 119 -10.42 1.15 6.76
N PHE A 120 -11.16 0.57 7.69
CA PHE A 120 -12.02 -0.58 7.40
C PHE A 120 -13.27 -0.15 6.63
N LEU A 121 -13.43 -0.67 5.41
CA LEU A 121 -14.61 -0.45 4.58
C LEU A 121 -15.64 -1.57 4.70
N SER A 122 -15.16 -2.80 4.46
CA SER A 122 -15.97 -4.01 4.50
C SER A 122 -15.08 -5.24 4.72
N GLN A 123 -15.69 -6.36 5.07
CA GLN A 123 -14.97 -7.62 5.20
C GLN A 123 -14.37 -8.09 3.86
N ARG A 124 -15.04 -7.82 2.73
CA ARG A 124 -14.55 -8.21 1.41
C ARG A 124 -13.31 -7.41 1.02
N HIS A 125 -13.35 -6.09 1.18
CA HIS A 125 -12.20 -5.21 0.97
C HIS A 125 -11.02 -5.61 1.84
N TYR A 126 -11.26 -5.79 3.15
CA TYR A 126 -10.24 -6.25 4.10
C TYR A 126 -9.62 -7.60 3.71
N ASN A 127 -10.44 -8.57 3.27
CA ASN A 127 -9.96 -9.88 2.88
C ASN A 127 -9.09 -9.84 1.61
N LEU A 128 -9.49 -9.07 0.60
CA LEU A 128 -8.75 -8.94 -0.66
C LEU A 128 -7.44 -8.18 -0.47
N LEU A 129 -7.44 -7.09 0.32
CA LEU A 129 -6.22 -6.40 0.72
C LEU A 129 -5.29 -7.35 1.51
N GLY A 130 -5.86 -8.11 2.44
CA GLY A 130 -5.13 -9.12 3.20
C GLY A 130 -4.45 -10.17 2.32
N SER A 131 -5.11 -10.64 1.26
CA SER A 131 -4.52 -11.55 0.28
C SER A 131 -3.36 -10.92 -0.49
N CYS A 132 -3.44 -9.64 -0.85
CA CYS A 132 -2.32 -8.93 -1.47
C CYS A 132 -1.14 -8.77 -0.50
N ILE A 133 -1.41 -8.55 0.78
CA ILE A 133 -0.39 -8.52 1.84
C ILE A 133 0.28 -9.89 2.01
N ASP A 134 -0.47 -10.99 1.92
CA ASP A 134 0.11 -12.34 1.95
C ASP A 134 1.16 -12.50 0.84
N THR A 135 0.81 -12.11 -0.40
CA THR A 135 1.71 -12.16 -1.56
C THR A 135 2.93 -11.23 -1.39
N TYR A 136 2.70 -10.01 -0.89
CA TYR A 136 3.77 -9.04 -0.64
C TYR A 136 4.79 -9.59 0.36
N ILE A 137 4.35 -10.14 1.49
CA ILE A 137 5.23 -10.70 2.53
C ILE A 137 6.04 -11.88 1.98
N GLN A 138 5.41 -12.77 1.21
CA GLN A 138 6.13 -13.88 0.58
C GLN A 138 7.13 -13.41 -0.49
N SER A 139 6.82 -12.33 -1.22
CA SER A 139 7.78 -11.71 -2.15
C SER A 139 8.99 -11.13 -1.41
N LEU A 140 8.79 -10.55 -0.22
CA LEU A 140 9.89 -10.09 0.63
C LEU A 140 10.74 -11.26 1.13
N MET A 141 10.15 -12.40 1.53
CA MET A 141 10.94 -13.56 1.92
C MET A 141 11.82 -14.11 0.78
N LYS A 142 11.34 -14.02 -0.46
CA LYS A 142 12.06 -14.46 -1.67
C LYS A 142 13.10 -13.46 -2.19
N ASN A 143 13.07 -12.22 -1.72
CA ASN A 143 13.96 -11.19 -2.20
C ASN A 143 15.43 -11.48 -1.83
N ASN A 144 16.38 -10.70 -2.36
CA ASN A 144 17.80 -10.89 -2.09
C ASN A 144 18.23 -10.66 -0.63
N GLU A 145 17.39 -10.02 0.20
CA GLU A 145 17.71 -9.72 1.60
C GLU A 145 17.52 -10.95 2.49
N TRP A 146 16.38 -11.62 2.36
CA TRP A 146 16.05 -12.83 3.12
C TRP A 146 16.50 -14.09 2.37
N ASN A 147 16.23 -14.14 1.07
CA ASN A 147 16.62 -15.22 0.17
C ASN A 147 16.16 -16.60 0.69
N TYR A 148 14.87 -16.71 1.05
CA TYR A 148 14.24 -17.96 1.44
C TYR A 148 13.73 -18.72 0.22
N ARG A 149 13.85 -20.04 0.26
CA ARG A 149 13.33 -20.94 -0.78
C ARG A 149 11.87 -21.28 -0.48
N GLU A 150 11.04 -21.13 -1.48
CA GLU A 150 9.66 -21.60 -1.49
C GLU A 150 9.63 -23.09 -1.87
N LEU A 151 8.95 -23.91 -1.08
CA LEU A 151 8.76 -25.34 -1.34
C LEU A 151 7.27 -25.65 -1.42
N TRP A 152 6.87 -26.49 -2.36
CA TRP A 152 5.47 -26.85 -2.61
C TRP A 152 5.18 -28.29 -2.18
N LEU A 153 4.08 -28.47 -1.45
CA LEU A 153 3.68 -29.74 -0.83
C LEU A 153 2.29 -30.18 -1.32
N PRO A 154 2.02 -31.48 -1.52
CA PRO A 154 2.94 -32.60 -1.32
C PRO A 154 4.10 -32.56 -2.31
N ILE A 155 5.26 -33.10 -1.93
CA ILE A 155 6.41 -33.17 -2.84
C ILE A 155 6.03 -34.10 -3.99
N LYS A 156 5.97 -33.56 -5.21
CA LYS A 156 5.71 -34.32 -6.43
C LYS A 156 7.05 -34.77 -7.04
N GLU A 157 7.06 -35.94 -7.67
CA GLU A 157 8.24 -36.45 -8.39
C GLU A 157 8.44 -35.71 -9.72
N ASP A 158 7.33 -35.23 -10.31
CA ASP A 158 7.34 -34.46 -11.55
C ASP A 158 7.59 -32.98 -11.26
N ASN A 159 8.66 -32.42 -11.82
CA ASN A 159 9.03 -30.99 -11.74
C ASN A 159 8.12 -30.12 -12.62
N THR A 160 6.80 -30.22 -12.45
CA THR A 160 5.86 -29.31 -13.10
C THR A 160 5.76 -28.03 -12.27
N ASP A 161 5.84 -26.86 -12.93
CA ASP A 161 5.63 -25.55 -12.30
C ASP A 161 4.14 -25.29 -11.96
N ASP A 162 3.28 -26.30 -12.10
CA ASP A 162 1.87 -26.25 -11.73
C ASP A 162 1.67 -26.70 -10.28
N HIS A 163 1.33 -25.72 -9.43
CA HIS A 163 1.15 -25.88 -8.00
C HIS A 163 -0.31 -25.68 -7.55
N HIS A 164 -1.29 -25.80 -8.46
CA HIS A 164 -2.70 -25.51 -8.15
C HIS A 164 -3.27 -26.36 -7.00
N ASP A 165 -2.80 -27.60 -6.86
CA ASP A 165 -3.20 -28.60 -5.85
C ASP A 165 -2.21 -28.70 -4.67
N GLN A 166 -1.23 -27.80 -4.59
CA GLN A 166 -0.19 -27.80 -3.57
C GLN A 166 -0.33 -26.63 -2.58
N VAL A 167 0.42 -26.72 -1.48
CA VAL A 167 0.58 -25.68 -0.48
C VAL A 167 2.06 -25.31 -0.35
N ASN A 168 2.34 -24.01 -0.32
CA ASN A 168 3.69 -23.52 -0.13
C ASN A 168 4.10 -23.47 1.35
N ILE A 169 5.38 -23.75 1.60
CA ILE A 169 6.10 -23.47 2.84
C ILE A 169 7.42 -22.76 2.48
N PHE A 170 8.13 -22.23 3.47
CA PHE A 170 9.41 -21.54 3.21
C PHE A 170 10.54 -22.11 4.07
N THR A 171 11.74 -22.19 3.49
CA THR A 171 12.96 -22.58 4.20
C THR A 171 14.07 -21.57 3.95
N SER A 172 14.95 -21.35 4.91
CA SER A 172 16.19 -20.60 4.66
C SER A 172 17.07 -21.37 3.67
N ASN A 173 17.89 -20.65 2.88
CA ASN A 173 18.76 -21.28 1.88
C ASN A 173 19.74 -22.31 2.44
N ASP A 174 20.15 -22.15 3.70
CA ASP A 174 21.09 -23.03 4.39
C ASP A 174 20.41 -24.23 5.07
N PHE A 175 19.08 -24.39 4.98
CA PHE A 175 18.32 -25.43 5.69
C PHE A 175 18.83 -26.86 5.49
N GLU A 176 19.28 -27.20 4.28
CA GLU A 176 19.82 -28.52 3.94
C GLU A 176 21.28 -28.71 4.33
N THR A 177 21.96 -27.65 4.76
CA THR A 177 23.41 -27.64 5.03
C THR A 177 23.77 -27.25 6.47
N ASN A 178 22.87 -26.58 7.19
CA ASN A 178 23.15 -26.01 8.49
C ASN A 178 22.97 -27.05 9.62
N GLU A 179 24.08 -27.45 10.24
CA GLU A 179 24.11 -28.38 11.36
C GLU A 179 23.88 -27.73 12.75
N ASN A 180 24.01 -26.40 12.86
CA ASN A 180 24.06 -25.68 14.14
C ASN A 180 22.72 -25.67 14.87
N GLY A 181 21.63 -25.71 14.11
CA GLY A 181 20.28 -25.81 14.61
C GLY A 181 19.25 -25.34 13.59
N CYS A 182 17.98 -25.59 13.91
CA CYS A 182 16.86 -25.19 13.05
C CYS A 182 15.69 -24.66 13.88
N LEU A 183 15.20 -23.48 13.50
CA LEU A 183 14.00 -22.84 14.04
C LEU A 183 12.79 -23.19 13.18
N ILE A 184 11.78 -23.79 13.80
CA ILE A 184 10.52 -24.18 13.16
C ILE A 184 9.44 -23.22 13.63
N LEU A 185 8.82 -22.51 12.69
CA LEU A 185 7.76 -21.54 12.95
C LEU A 185 6.40 -22.11 12.51
N ILE A 186 5.48 -22.23 13.47
CA ILE A 186 4.13 -22.77 13.28
C ILE A 186 3.10 -21.69 13.62
N GLN A 187 2.47 -21.14 12.59
CA GLN A 187 1.41 -20.14 12.72
C GLN A 187 0.11 -20.69 13.32
N GLY A 188 -0.73 -19.78 13.80
CA GLY A 188 -2.09 -20.06 14.28
C GLY A 188 -3.06 -20.42 13.16
N SER A 189 -4.35 -20.53 13.50
CA SER A 189 -5.42 -20.79 12.55
C SER A 189 -5.85 -19.54 11.77
N GLY A 190 -6.59 -19.73 10.68
CA GLY A 190 -7.25 -18.65 9.95
C GLY A 190 -6.67 -18.37 8.57
N VAL A 191 -6.73 -17.11 8.15
CA VAL A 191 -6.38 -16.69 6.78
C VAL A 191 -4.90 -16.31 6.63
N VAL A 192 -4.10 -16.40 7.71
CA VAL A 192 -2.66 -16.12 7.65
C VAL A 192 -1.92 -17.17 6.82
N ARG A 193 -0.83 -16.74 6.19
CA ARG A 193 0.02 -17.50 5.28
C ARG A 193 1.48 -17.42 5.75
N PRO A 194 2.39 -18.27 5.24
CA PRO A 194 3.80 -18.26 5.64
C PRO A 194 4.39 -16.85 5.68
N GLY A 195 5.11 -16.58 6.77
CA GLY A 195 5.67 -15.26 7.06
C GLY A 195 4.77 -14.39 7.95
N GLN A 196 3.54 -14.80 8.28
CA GLN A 196 2.62 -14.02 9.13
C GLN A 196 2.23 -14.72 10.43
N TRP A 197 2.18 -13.92 11.50
CA TRP A 197 1.49 -14.27 12.74
C TRP A 197 0.04 -13.77 12.74
N ALA A 198 -0.18 -12.52 12.32
CA ALA A 198 -1.49 -11.88 12.40
C ALA A 198 -1.70 -10.84 11.28
N ARG A 199 -2.73 -11.07 10.45
CA ARG A 199 -3.13 -10.15 9.37
C ARG A 199 -3.53 -8.76 9.90
N SER A 200 -4.25 -8.72 11.02
CA SER A 200 -4.69 -7.47 11.65
C SER A 200 -3.49 -6.61 12.07
N CYS A 201 -2.44 -7.23 12.61
CA CYS A 201 -1.20 -6.55 12.97
C CYS A 201 -0.42 -6.05 11.74
N CYS A 202 -0.33 -6.84 10.66
CA CYS A 202 0.29 -6.39 9.42
C CYS A 202 -0.40 -5.13 8.85
N ILE A 203 -1.73 -5.06 8.94
CA ILE A 203 -2.52 -3.95 8.39
C ILE A 203 -2.50 -2.71 9.29
N ASN A 204 -2.71 -2.88 10.60
CA ASN A 204 -3.00 -1.76 11.50
C ASN A 204 -1.77 -1.27 12.29
N GLU A 205 -0.81 -2.14 12.51
CA GLU A 205 0.40 -1.85 13.27
C GLU A 205 1.59 -1.80 12.31
N SER A 206 2.37 -2.88 12.23
CA SER A 206 3.53 -2.96 11.35
C SER A 206 3.83 -4.39 10.97
N LEU A 207 4.64 -4.55 9.92
CA LEU A 207 5.18 -5.86 9.57
C LEU A 207 6.04 -6.44 10.69
N ASP A 208 6.76 -5.64 11.47
CA ASP A 208 7.57 -6.15 12.58
C ASP A 208 6.72 -6.89 13.63
N ILE A 209 5.51 -6.43 13.90
CA ILE A 209 4.61 -7.09 14.86
C ILE A 209 3.83 -8.23 14.20
N GLY A 210 3.35 -8.03 12.97
CA GLY A 210 2.46 -8.98 12.30
C GLY A 210 3.17 -10.15 11.61
N THR A 211 4.48 -10.08 11.37
CA THR A 211 5.23 -11.06 10.59
C THR A 211 6.22 -11.88 11.41
N MET A 212 6.73 -12.93 10.78
CA MET A 212 7.80 -13.77 11.30
C MET A 212 9.20 -13.18 11.10
N PHE A 213 9.34 -12.00 10.47
CA PHE A 213 10.64 -11.41 10.15
C PHE A 213 11.54 -11.18 11.37
N PRO A 214 11.05 -10.74 12.55
CA PRO A 214 11.92 -10.65 13.73
C PRO A 214 12.46 -12.01 14.17
N TYR A 215 11.68 -13.09 14.06
CA TYR A 215 12.14 -14.44 14.36
C TYR A 215 13.18 -14.91 13.35
N MET A 216 12.99 -14.60 12.06
CA MET A 216 13.96 -14.90 11.01
C MET A 216 15.29 -14.14 11.22
N ALA A 217 15.22 -12.86 11.61
CA ALA A 217 16.40 -12.06 11.93
C ALA A 217 17.18 -12.66 13.11
N LYS A 218 16.50 -12.93 14.22
CA LYS A 218 17.11 -13.55 15.40
C LYS A 218 17.66 -14.94 15.10
N ALA A 219 16.95 -15.76 14.31
CA ALA A 219 17.47 -17.05 13.88
C ALA A 219 18.81 -16.92 13.13
N LYS A 220 18.92 -15.93 12.23
CA LYS A 220 20.15 -15.62 11.51
C LYS A 220 21.27 -15.15 12.45
N GLU A 221 20.96 -14.33 13.46
CA GLU A 221 21.92 -13.91 14.50
C GLU A 221 22.48 -15.10 15.29
N HIS A 222 21.65 -16.11 15.56
CA HIS A 222 22.05 -17.35 16.25
C HIS A 222 22.50 -18.46 15.28
N ASN A 223 22.71 -18.15 14.00
CA ASN A 223 23.14 -19.09 12.96
C ASN A 223 22.27 -20.35 12.84
N LEU A 224 20.96 -20.18 13.03
CA LEU A 224 19.96 -21.23 12.86
C LEU A 224 19.40 -21.19 11.44
N SER A 225 19.21 -22.36 10.85
CA SER A 225 18.31 -22.48 9.70
C SER A 225 16.86 -22.26 10.13
N VAL A 226 15.98 -21.92 9.20
CA VAL A 226 14.56 -21.64 9.51
C VAL A 226 13.66 -22.40 8.55
N ILE A 227 12.56 -22.92 9.08
CA ILE A 227 11.44 -23.44 8.30
C ILE A 227 10.12 -22.85 8.79
N ILE A 228 9.30 -22.40 7.85
CA ILE A 228 8.02 -21.72 8.09
C ILE A 228 6.91 -22.56 7.46
N LEU A 229 5.99 -23.06 8.30
CA LEU A 229 4.91 -23.94 7.87
C LEU A 229 3.66 -23.15 7.40
N ASN A 230 2.76 -23.84 6.69
CA ASN A 230 1.47 -23.33 6.24
C ASN A 230 0.30 -24.26 6.62
N PRO A 231 0.03 -24.47 7.91
CA PRO A 231 -1.01 -25.39 8.37
C PRO A 231 -2.45 -24.96 8.03
N ASN A 232 -2.64 -23.75 7.48
CA ASN A 232 -3.96 -23.17 7.22
C ASN A 232 -4.49 -23.45 5.81
N GLN A 233 -3.62 -23.76 4.86
CA GLN A 233 -4.02 -24.09 3.49
C GLN A 233 -4.10 -25.61 3.35
N THR A 234 -5.30 -26.14 3.56
CA THR A 234 -5.59 -27.59 3.53
C THR A 234 -6.41 -28.03 2.32
N SER A 235 -6.69 -27.10 1.41
CA SER A 235 -7.56 -27.30 0.26
C SER A 235 -7.20 -26.33 -0.87
N TYR A 236 -7.41 -26.74 -2.11
CA TYR A 236 -7.29 -25.91 -3.31
C TYR A 236 -8.66 -25.69 -3.96
N ILE A 237 -8.74 -24.70 -4.86
CA ILE A 237 -9.95 -24.38 -5.61
C ILE A 237 -9.96 -25.20 -6.90
N VAL A 238 -11.08 -25.85 -7.19
CA VAL A 238 -11.33 -26.52 -8.46
C VAL A 238 -12.21 -25.63 -9.31
N GLU A 239 -11.68 -25.17 -10.45
CA GLU A 239 -12.50 -24.57 -11.49
C GLU A 239 -13.28 -25.70 -12.16
N LYS A 240 -14.60 -25.73 -11.99
CA LYS A 240 -15.42 -26.60 -12.83
C LYS A 240 -15.31 -26.06 -14.25
N SER A 241 -14.75 -26.84 -15.17
CA SER A 241 -15.00 -26.63 -16.59
C SER A 241 -16.52 -26.68 -16.76
N VAL A 242 -17.12 -25.54 -17.07
CA VAL A 242 -18.41 -25.58 -17.73
C VAL A 242 -18.09 -26.07 -19.13
N ASP A 243 -18.21 -27.38 -19.33
CA ASP A 243 -18.30 -27.91 -20.68
C ASP A 243 -19.56 -27.26 -21.28
N ILE A 244 -19.36 -26.21 -22.07
CA ILE A 244 -20.39 -25.69 -22.95
C ILE A 244 -20.54 -26.77 -24.02
N ASP A 245 -21.43 -27.74 -23.75
CA ASP A 245 -21.93 -28.64 -24.77
C ASP A 245 -22.70 -27.77 -25.77
N ASP A 246 -22.16 -27.69 -26.98
CA ASP A 246 -22.60 -26.87 -28.10
C ASP A 246 -23.85 -27.47 -28.77
N THR A 247 -24.82 -27.89 -27.95
CA THR A 247 -26.10 -28.42 -28.43
C THR A 247 -27.26 -27.78 -27.67
N LEU A 248 -27.84 -26.74 -28.28
CA LEU A 248 -29.17 -26.24 -27.96
C LEU A 248 -30.19 -27.39 -27.86
N PRO A 249 -30.93 -27.53 -26.75
CA PRO A 249 -32.20 -28.21 -26.77
C PRO A 249 -33.30 -27.15 -26.83
N THR A 250 -33.97 -27.16 -27.97
CA THR A 250 -35.29 -26.56 -28.20
C THR A 250 -36.28 -26.93 -27.10
N ASN A 251 -37.04 -25.91 -26.67
CA ASN A 251 -38.35 -25.96 -26.01
C ASN A 251 -38.95 -27.36 -25.80
N THR A 252 -39.08 -27.78 -24.54
CA THR A 252 -40.24 -28.57 -24.12
C THR A 252 -40.67 -28.14 -22.71
N GLU A 253 -41.91 -27.68 -22.63
CA GLU A 253 -42.62 -27.35 -21.39
C GLU A 253 -42.79 -28.59 -20.50
N MET A 254 -42.77 -28.42 -19.18
CA MET A 254 -43.75 -29.02 -18.26
C MET A 254 -43.61 -28.48 -16.81
N ASN A 255 -44.56 -27.61 -16.47
CA ASN A 255 -45.28 -27.44 -15.20
C ASN A 255 -44.72 -28.08 -13.90
N VAL A 256 -44.42 -27.22 -12.92
CA VAL A 256 -44.89 -27.40 -11.53
C VAL A 256 -45.45 -26.07 -11.02
N THR A 257 -46.58 -26.19 -10.34
CA THR A 257 -47.60 -25.20 -9.97
C THR A 257 -47.17 -24.08 -9.04
N ASN A 258 -47.75 -22.90 -9.30
CA ASN A 258 -47.84 -21.70 -8.45
C ASN A 258 -48.37 -21.99 -7.03
N GLU A 259 -47.83 -21.28 -6.03
CA GLU A 259 -48.63 -20.42 -5.13
C GLU A 259 -47.76 -19.38 -4.37
N GLN A 260 -47.87 -18.12 -4.82
CA GLN A 260 -48.04 -16.85 -4.05
C GLN A 260 -46.94 -16.43 -3.02
N LYS A 261 -46.45 -15.18 -2.93
CA LYS A 261 -46.73 -13.82 -3.48
C LYS A 261 -45.48 -12.96 -3.19
N SER A 262 -44.77 -12.45 -4.18
CA SER A 262 -44.86 -11.07 -4.72
C SER A 262 -44.72 -9.92 -3.68
N HIS A 263 -43.50 -9.42 -3.51
CA HIS A 263 -43.29 -7.97 -3.47
C HIS A 263 -42.37 -7.60 -4.62
N GLU A 264 -42.97 -6.95 -5.62
CA GLU A 264 -42.31 -6.34 -6.77
C GLU A 264 -41.30 -5.29 -6.28
N VAL A 265 -40.02 -5.57 -6.46
CA VAL A 265 -39.03 -4.50 -6.60
C VAL A 265 -39.02 -4.15 -8.08
N LYS A 266 -39.47 -2.94 -8.39
CA LYS A 266 -39.31 -2.35 -9.72
C LYS A 266 -37.80 -2.26 -9.98
N ASP A 267 -37.32 -3.08 -10.90
CA ASP A 267 -36.01 -2.90 -11.53
C ASP A 267 -36.04 -1.59 -12.32
N ASN A 268 -35.64 -0.49 -11.66
CA ASN A 268 -35.09 0.64 -12.37
C ASN A 268 -33.69 0.25 -12.81
N GLN A 269 -33.57 -0.19 -14.07
CA GLN A 269 -32.29 -0.25 -14.77
C GLN A 269 -31.77 1.18 -14.93
N THR A 270 -31.05 1.68 -13.92
CA THR A 270 -30.04 2.72 -14.15
C THR A 270 -28.80 2.03 -14.69
N GLU A 271 -28.29 2.52 -15.82
CA GLU A 271 -26.97 2.16 -16.33
C GLU A 271 -25.92 2.64 -15.32
N ASN A 272 -25.64 1.85 -14.28
CA ASN A 272 -24.67 2.21 -13.26
C ASN A 272 -23.27 2.22 -13.89
N HIS A 273 -22.53 3.32 -13.69
CA HIS A 273 -21.17 3.50 -14.19
C HIS A 273 -20.26 2.34 -13.71
N PRO A 274 -19.26 1.89 -14.49
CA PRO A 274 -18.38 0.78 -14.11
C PRO A 274 -17.75 0.92 -12.71
N ASP A 275 -17.51 2.16 -12.28
CA ASP A 275 -16.96 2.49 -10.96
C ASP A 275 -17.97 2.25 -9.83
N GLU A 276 -19.27 2.51 -10.04
CA GLU A 276 -20.31 2.23 -9.04
C GLU A 276 -20.48 0.73 -8.80
N MET A 277 -20.42 -0.08 -9.87
CA MET A 277 -20.46 -1.54 -9.74
C MET A 277 -19.29 -2.11 -8.93
N LEU A 278 -18.11 -1.50 -9.03
CA LEU A 278 -16.94 -1.89 -8.24
C LEU A 278 -17.09 -1.46 -6.77
N ILE A 279 -17.55 -0.23 -6.53
CA ILE A 279 -17.85 0.25 -5.18
C ILE A 279 -18.84 -0.71 -4.49
N ASP A 280 -19.95 -1.03 -5.15
CA ASP A 280 -20.93 -1.98 -4.65
C ASP A 280 -20.33 -3.37 -4.42
N TYR A 281 -19.50 -3.85 -5.34
CA TYR A 281 -18.79 -5.11 -5.17
C TYR A 281 -17.93 -5.08 -3.91
N TYR A 282 -17.08 -4.09 -3.71
CA TYR A 282 -16.17 -4.05 -2.56
C TYR A 282 -16.89 -3.80 -1.24
N LEU A 283 -18.00 -3.08 -1.24
CA LEU A 283 -18.78 -2.80 -0.03
C LEU A 283 -19.80 -3.89 0.31
N SER A 284 -20.11 -4.78 -0.64
CA SER A 284 -21.07 -5.85 -0.45
C SER A 284 -20.68 -6.83 0.67
N THR A 285 -21.64 -7.08 1.56
CA THR A 285 -21.57 -8.12 2.60
C THR A 285 -22.03 -9.50 2.09
N ARG A 286 -22.51 -9.58 0.84
CA ARG A 286 -22.95 -10.87 0.26
C ARG A 286 -21.75 -11.83 0.21
N PRO A 287 -21.91 -13.11 0.56
CA PRO A 287 -20.83 -14.07 0.35
C PRO A 287 -20.54 -14.21 -1.14
N LEU A 288 -19.26 -14.38 -1.49
CA LEU A 288 -18.89 -14.74 -2.85
C LEU A 288 -19.41 -16.15 -3.15
N PRO A 289 -19.72 -16.47 -4.42
CA PRO A 289 -20.06 -17.84 -4.82
C PRO A 289 -19.01 -18.80 -4.28
N CYS A 290 -19.45 -19.84 -3.57
CA CYS A 290 -18.53 -20.80 -2.99
C CYS A 290 -17.88 -21.59 -4.13
N SER A 291 -16.59 -21.31 -4.38
CA SER A 291 -15.78 -22.13 -5.27
C SER A 291 -15.70 -23.53 -4.70
N THR A 292 -15.83 -24.57 -5.55
CA THR A 292 -15.66 -25.94 -5.08
C THR A 292 -14.22 -26.11 -4.60
N LYS A 293 -14.04 -26.60 -3.37
CA LYS A 293 -12.72 -26.82 -2.78
C LYS A 293 -12.47 -28.30 -2.60
N GLU A 294 -11.33 -28.76 -3.07
CA GLU A 294 -10.84 -30.13 -2.83
C GLU A 294 -9.73 -30.12 -1.80
N LYS A 295 -9.64 -31.21 -1.03
CA LYS A 295 -8.63 -31.36 0.02
C LYS A 295 -7.28 -31.67 -0.60
N ILE A 296 -6.22 -31.03 -0.08
CA ILE A 296 -4.86 -31.37 -0.49
C ILE A 296 -4.53 -32.76 0.06
N PRO A 297 -4.12 -33.74 -0.78
CA PRO A 297 -3.81 -35.09 -0.34
C PRO A 297 -2.76 -35.10 0.78
N ASN A 298 -2.99 -35.87 1.84
CA ASN A 298 -2.11 -35.98 3.03
C ASN A 298 -1.83 -34.66 3.79
N LEU A 299 -2.50 -33.57 3.43
CA LEU A 299 -2.37 -32.23 4.01
C LEU A 299 -3.76 -31.61 4.24
N SER A 300 -4.77 -32.46 4.47
CA SER A 300 -6.18 -32.09 4.50
C SER A 300 -6.62 -31.42 5.81
N THR A 301 -5.74 -31.47 6.81
CA THR A 301 -5.88 -30.84 8.13
C THR A 301 -4.56 -30.17 8.56
N SER A 302 -4.66 -29.20 9.46
CA SER A 302 -3.50 -28.52 10.08
C SER A 302 -2.54 -29.52 10.76
N ARG A 303 -3.07 -30.52 11.47
CA ARG A 303 -2.29 -31.58 12.12
C ARG A 303 -1.52 -32.45 11.13
N GLU A 304 -2.17 -32.85 10.04
CA GLU A 304 -1.53 -33.60 8.95
C GLU A 304 -0.44 -32.79 8.28
N HIS A 305 -0.65 -31.48 8.08
CA HIS A 305 0.38 -30.59 7.53
C HIS A 305 1.65 -30.57 8.39
N VAL A 306 1.52 -30.35 9.69
CA VAL A 306 2.68 -30.34 10.60
C VAL A 306 3.40 -31.69 10.61
N LEU A 307 2.64 -32.80 10.63
CA LEU A 307 3.20 -34.15 10.61
C LEU A 307 3.92 -34.46 9.28
N TYR A 308 3.31 -34.10 8.14
CA TYR A 308 3.87 -34.31 6.81
C TYR A 308 5.19 -33.55 6.63
N VAL A 309 5.22 -32.27 7.02
CA VAL A 309 6.44 -31.44 6.92
C VAL A 309 7.55 -32.03 7.81
N TYR A 310 7.20 -32.53 8.99
CA TYR A 310 8.19 -33.19 9.84
C TYR A 310 8.78 -34.44 9.18
N ASP A 311 7.92 -35.36 8.73
CA ASP A 311 8.35 -36.64 8.17
C ASP A 311 9.11 -36.51 6.86
N ASN A 312 8.75 -35.54 6.01
CA ASN A 312 9.31 -35.43 4.67
C ASN A 312 10.46 -34.42 4.55
N ILE A 313 10.56 -33.45 5.47
CA ILE A 313 11.47 -32.32 5.35
C ILE A 313 12.32 -32.15 6.62
N ILE A 314 11.70 -31.86 7.78
CA ILE A 314 12.44 -31.52 9.01
C ILE A 314 13.30 -32.69 9.48
N SER A 315 12.78 -33.92 9.46
CA SER A 315 13.50 -35.11 9.89
C SER A 315 14.73 -35.46 9.03
N LYS A 316 14.87 -34.85 7.85
CA LYS A 316 16.02 -34.99 6.94
C LYS A 316 17.04 -33.85 7.09
N SER A 317 16.73 -32.82 7.90
CA SER A 317 17.65 -31.71 8.14
C SER A 317 18.92 -32.21 8.85
N PRO A 318 20.11 -31.69 8.50
CA PRO A 318 21.34 -32.03 9.20
C PRO A 318 21.44 -31.36 10.59
N ALA A 319 20.49 -30.49 10.95
CA ALA A 319 20.45 -29.80 12.22
C ALA A 319 20.37 -30.78 13.41
N LYS A 320 21.29 -30.63 14.37
CA LYS A 320 21.33 -31.49 15.58
C LYS A 320 20.33 -31.06 16.65
N LYS A 321 19.82 -29.82 16.56
CA LYS A 321 18.95 -29.20 17.56
C LYS A 321 17.82 -28.43 16.89
N PHE A 322 16.59 -28.75 17.26
CA PHE A 322 15.40 -28.02 16.83
C PHE A 322 14.88 -27.08 17.93
N TYR A 323 14.42 -25.91 17.51
CA TYR A 323 13.70 -24.95 18.34
C TYR A 323 12.35 -24.68 17.68
N ILE A 324 11.27 -24.64 18.44
CA ILE A 324 9.92 -24.49 17.87
C ILE A 324 9.24 -23.29 18.49
N VAL A 325 8.67 -22.43 17.65
CA VAL A 325 7.73 -21.39 18.06
C VAL A 325 6.37 -21.74 17.49
N ALA A 326 5.38 -21.95 18.36
CA ALA A 326 4.04 -22.35 17.98
C ALA A 326 3.01 -21.33 18.51
N HIS A 327 2.35 -20.64 17.60
CA HIS A 327 1.37 -19.61 17.93
C HIS A 327 -0.06 -20.16 17.91
N SER A 328 -0.89 -19.77 18.88
CA SER A 328 -2.34 -20.05 18.87
C SER A 328 -2.61 -21.55 18.60
N ALA A 329 -3.49 -21.87 17.64
CA ALA A 329 -3.80 -23.24 17.22
C ALA A 329 -2.60 -24.04 16.66
N GLY A 330 -1.48 -23.40 16.33
CA GLY A 330 -0.24 -24.08 15.92
C GLY A 330 0.31 -25.01 17.01
N GLY A 331 0.01 -24.73 18.29
CA GLY A 331 0.38 -25.62 19.39
C GLY A 331 -0.36 -26.95 19.37
N ASP A 332 -1.60 -27.01 18.89
CA ASP A 332 -2.32 -28.28 18.72
C ASP A 332 -1.64 -29.17 17.65
N GLY A 333 -1.20 -28.56 16.55
CA GLY A 333 -0.41 -29.24 15.52
C GLY A 333 0.92 -29.76 16.08
N LEU A 334 1.62 -28.95 16.89
CA LEU A 334 2.84 -29.38 17.57
C LEU A 334 2.59 -30.53 18.55
N MET A 335 1.55 -30.45 19.38
CA MET A 335 1.21 -31.53 20.31
C MET A 335 0.85 -32.82 19.58
N TYR A 336 0.16 -32.73 18.44
CA TYR A 336 -0.10 -33.89 17.59
C TYR A 336 1.20 -34.51 17.06
N LEU A 337 2.15 -33.70 16.62
CA LEU A 337 3.48 -34.16 16.18
C LEU A 337 4.25 -34.85 17.32
N LEU A 338 4.30 -34.24 18.51
CA LEU A 338 4.96 -34.82 19.68
C LEU A 338 4.40 -36.20 20.02
N ARG A 339 3.07 -36.37 19.96
CA ARG A 339 2.40 -37.66 20.21
C ARG A 339 2.68 -38.71 19.14
N LYS A 340 2.77 -38.30 17.87
CA LYS A 340 2.92 -39.24 16.74
C LYS A 340 4.37 -39.60 16.44
N ARG A 341 5.34 -38.77 16.85
CA ARG A 341 6.77 -38.92 16.53
C ARG A 341 7.67 -38.80 17.76
N GLN A 342 7.13 -39.08 18.95
CA GLN A 342 7.79 -38.92 20.25
C GLN A 342 9.27 -39.32 20.23
N ASP A 343 9.58 -40.55 19.84
CA ASP A 343 10.94 -41.12 19.89
C ASP A 343 11.95 -40.36 19.01
N LYS A 344 11.48 -39.87 17.86
CA LYS A 344 12.33 -39.16 16.89
C LYS A 344 12.48 -37.69 17.23
N ILE A 345 11.39 -37.03 17.61
CA ILE A 345 11.41 -35.57 17.80
C ILE A 345 12.04 -35.20 19.14
N LEU A 346 11.73 -35.92 20.23
CA LEU A 346 12.24 -35.56 21.56
C LEU A 346 13.76 -35.71 21.69
N SER A 347 14.40 -36.55 20.86
CA SER A 347 15.86 -36.71 20.85
C SER A 347 16.61 -35.54 20.19
N THR A 348 15.93 -34.75 19.36
CA THR A 348 16.52 -33.64 18.59
C THR A 348 15.94 -32.28 18.98
N LEU A 349 14.77 -32.25 19.62
CA LEU A 349 14.11 -31.03 20.07
C LEU A 349 14.79 -30.46 21.32
N SER A 350 15.22 -29.21 21.24
CA SER A 350 15.89 -28.51 22.35
C SER A 350 14.90 -27.74 23.21
N LYS A 351 14.13 -26.80 22.62
CA LYS A 351 13.15 -25.98 23.36
C LYS A 351 11.90 -25.65 22.53
N ILE A 352 10.80 -25.39 23.22
CA ILE A 352 9.53 -24.95 22.65
C ILE A 352 9.12 -23.62 23.27
N ALA A 353 8.71 -22.66 22.44
CA ALA A 353 8.01 -21.47 22.89
C ALA A 353 6.59 -21.45 22.31
N PHE A 354 5.60 -21.48 23.19
CA PHE A 354 4.22 -21.25 22.83
C PHE A 354 3.91 -19.74 22.91
N THR A 355 3.23 -19.19 21.92
CA THR A 355 2.77 -17.80 21.94
C THR A 355 1.24 -17.77 21.89
N ASP A 356 0.64 -17.48 23.05
CA ASP A 356 -0.79 -17.49 23.31
C ASP A 356 -1.51 -18.69 22.68
N SER A 357 -0.88 -19.86 22.85
CA SER A 357 -1.24 -21.08 22.15
C SER A 357 -2.37 -21.85 22.81
N VAL A 358 -3.18 -22.50 21.97
CA VAL A 358 -4.09 -23.56 22.38
C VAL A 358 -3.35 -24.90 22.23
N HIS A 359 -2.96 -25.50 23.35
CA HIS A 359 -2.33 -26.81 23.38
C HIS A 359 -2.88 -27.62 24.55
N SER A 360 -3.78 -28.55 24.26
CA SER A 360 -4.37 -29.39 25.29
C SER A 360 -3.40 -30.48 25.71
N ILE A 361 -3.28 -30.72 27.01
CA ILE A 361 -2.60 -31.88 27.56
C ILE A 361 -3.63 -32.95 27.90
N LEU A 362 -3.45 -34.15 27.36
CA LEU A 362 -4.36 -35.27 27.65
C LEU A 362 -4.08 -35.84 29.06
N PRO A 363 -5.08 -36.38 29.77
CA PRO A 363 -4.85 -37.03 31.07
C PRO A 363 -3.77 -38.13 31.01
N PHE A 364 -3.79 -38.90 29.92
CA PHE A 364 -2.85 -39.98 29.63
C PHE A 364 -1.66 -39.56 28.77
N GLU A 365 -1.31 -38.26 28.75
CA GLU A 365 -0.13 -37.79 27.99
C GLU A 365 1.14 -38.52 28.48
N PRO A 366 2.01 -38.99 27.56
CA PRO A 366 3.25 -39.67 27.91
C PRO A 366 4.12 -38.86 28.88
N ASN A 367 4.74 -39.53 29.85
CA ASN A 367 5.53 -38.88 30.89
C ASN A 367 6.75 -38.15 30.30
N GLU A 368 7.33 -38.68 29.22
CA GLU A 368 8.45 -38.06 28.51
C GLU A 368 8.04 -36.70 27.94
N ILE A 369 6.86 -36.61 27.34
CA ILE A 369 6.30 -35.35 26.81
C ILE A 369 5.99 -34.39 27.95
N LYS A 370 5.30 -34.84 29.01
CA LYS A 370 4.99 -34.01 30.18
C LYS A 370 6.26 -33.43 30.81
N ASN A 371 7.28 -34.27 31.01
CA ASN A 371 8.57 -33.85 31.58
C ASN A 371 9.27 -32.86 30.66
N PHE A 372 9.30 -33.13 29.35
CA PHE A 372 9.91 -32.22 28.37
C PHE A 372 9.23 -30.86 28.36
N LEU A 373 7.90 -30.81 28.33
CA LEU A 373 7.15 -29.55 28.35
C LEU A 373 7.41 -28.77 29.65
N LYS A 374 7.48 -29.46 30.78
CA LYS A 374 7.76 -28.82 32.07
C LYS A 374 9.16 -28.19 32.15
N THR A 375 10.16 -28.78 31.49
CA THR A 375 11.57 -28.33 31.61
C THR A 375 12.07 -27.51 30.43
N ASN A 376 11.54 -27.74 29.24
CA ASN A 376 12.06 -27.21 27.98
C ASN A 376 11.01 -26.42 27.17
N ALA A 377 9.81 -26.20 27.72
CA ALA A 377 8.81 -25.33 27.10
C ALA A 377 8.46 -24.13 27.99
N ILE A 378 8.10 -23.03 27.33
CA ILE A 378 7.56 -21.81 27.95
C ILE A 378 6.35 -21.33 27.16
N HIS A 379 5.38 -20.73 27.84
CA HIS A 379 4.18 -20.18 27.21
C HIS A 379 4.04 -18.69 27.48
N PHE A 380 4.26 -17.89 26.43
CA PHE A 380 4.04 -16.45 26.44
C PHE A 380 2.57 -16.16 26.19
N VAL A 381 1.83 -15.75 27.23
CA VAL A 381 0.37 -15.54 27.18
C VAL A 381 0.00 -14.07 27.04
N ALA A 382 -1.16 -13.79 26.46
CA ALA A 382 -1.68 -12.43 26.38
C ALA A 382 -1.93 -11.88 27.79
N SER A 383 -1.33 -10.74 28.11
CA SER A 383 -1.40 -10.12 29.43
C SER A 383 -0.98 -8.64 29.39
N ASP A 384 -1.55 -7.84 30.28
CA ASP A 384 -1.17 -6.43 30.48
C ASP A 384 0.16 -6.27 31.26
N LYS A 385 0.69 -7.36 31.81
CA LYS A 385 1.95 -7.34 32.56
C LYS A 385 3.16 -7.16 31.64
N PRO A 386 4.29 -6.61 32.12
CA PRO A 386 5.55 -6.57 31.39
C PRO A 386 5.98 -7.93 30.83
N MET A 387 6.59 -7.93 29.65
CA MET A 387 7.07 -9.14 28.98
C MET A 387 7.98 -9.96 29.90
N GLY A 388 7.72 -11.26 29.99
CA GLY A 388 8.51 -12.21 30.78
C GLY A 388 8.12 -12.30 32.27
N GLU A 389 7.17 -11.50 32.74
CA GLU A 389 6.65 -11.65 34.10
C GLU A 389 5.80 -12.92 34.23
N SER A 390 6.07 -13.74 35.25
CA SER A 390 5.32 -14.97 35.50
C SER A 390 3.82 -14.72 35.73
N ILE A 391 3.00 -15.60 35.15
CA ILE A 391 1.55 -15.58 35.26
C ILE A 391 1.11 -16.77 36.11
N ASP A 392 0.65 -16.47 37.31
CA ASP A 392 0.05 -17.47 38.19
C ASP A 392 -1.48 -17.44 38.00
N ARG A 393 -2.02 -18.42 37.27
CA ARG A 393 -3.47 -18.58 37.13
C ARG A 393 -4.02 -19.28 38.38
N ALA A 394 -4.12 -18.52 39.47
CA ALA A 394 -4.54 -19.05 40.77
C ALA A 394 -6.02 -19.53 40.84
N TYR A 395 -6.79 -19.54 39.75
CA TYR A 395 -8.26 -19.65 39.81
C TYR A 395 -8.96 -20.44 38.69
N ASP A 396 -8.30 -21.39 38.01
CA ASP A 396 -9.04 -22.30 37.10
C ASP A 396 -8.90 -23.76 37.53
N PHE A 397 -9.99 -24.34 38.01
CA PHE A 397 -10.07 -25.68 38.61
C PHE A 397 -10.07 -26.81 37.56
N SER A 398 -9.66 -26.56 36.32
CA SER A 398 -9.34 -27.61 35.37
C SER A 398 -8.24 -27.18 34.39
N GLN A 399 -7.08 -27.84 34.48
CA GLN A 399 -5.92 -27.73 33.58
C GLN A 399 -5.05 -26.47 33.74
N GLY A 400 -4.22 -26.45 34.79
CA GLY A 400 -3.00 -25.64 34.74
C GLY A 400 -2.14 -26.05 33.54
N SER A 401 -1.55 -25.07 32.84
CA SER A 401 -0.56 -25.32 31.81
C SER A 401 0.62 -26.10 32.38
N ILE A 402 1.13 -27.10 31.65
CA ILE A 402 2.25 -27.93 32.12
C ILE A 402 3.57 -27.17 32.10
N CYS A 403 3.71 -26.23 31.17
CA CYS A 403 4.87 -25.37 31.06
C CYS A 403 4.64 -24.05 31.80
N GLU A 404 5.74 -23.39 32.15
CA GLU A 404 5.71 -22.06 32.77
C GLU A 404 4.99 -21.05 31.86
N GLU A 405 4.05 -20.30 32.44
CA GLU A 405 3.37 -19.20 31.76
C GLU A 405 3.98 -17.86 32.16
N VAL A 406 4.31 -17.05 31.16
CA VAL A 406 4.84 -15.69 31.34
C VAL A 406 4.10 -14.72 30.42
N SER A 407 4.08 -13.44 30.77
CA SER A 407 3.45 -12.43 29.94
C SER A 407 4.18 -12.27 28.60
N ALA A 408 3.42 -12.21 27.51
CA ALA A 408 3.92 -11.80 26.20
C ALA A 408 4.18 -10.28 26.10
N GLY A 409 3.76 -9.50 27.10
CA GLY A 409 3.90 -8.04 27.11
C GLY A 409 2.79 -7.28 26.37
N HIS A 410 1.69 -7.96 26.03
CA HIS A 410 0.53 -7.35 25.38
C HIS A 410 -0.77 -8.14 25.66
N PRO A 411 -1.91 -7.48 25.92
CA PRO A 411 -3.17 -8.15 26.28
C PRO A 411 -3.96 -8.75 25.11
N LYS A 412 -3.63 -8.37 23.87
CA LYS A 412 -4.30 -8.89 22.67
C LYS A 412 -3.59 -10.11 22.10
N HIS A 413 -4.34 -11.18 21.90
CA HIS A 413 -3.89 -12.46 21.31
C HIS A 413 -2.99 -12.29 20.09
N GLU A 414 -3.45 -11.50 19.12
CA GLU A 414 -2.80 -11.29 17.82
C GLU A 414 -1.46 -10.53 17.88
N TYR A 415 -1.13 -9.90 19.02
CA TYR A 415 0.10 -9.13 19.23
C TYR A 415 1.19 -9.95 19.93
N THR A 416 0.81 -11.05 20.57
CA THR A 416 1.67 -11.81 21.49
C THR A 416 2.97 -12.28 20.83
N SER A 417 2.88 -12.93 19.67
CA SER A 417 4.04 -13.42 18.91
C SER A 417 5.04 -12.32 18.54
N GLY A 418 4.55 -11.14 18.12
CA GLY A 418 5.40 -10.00 17.77
C GLY A 418 6.05 -9.33 18.98
N HIS A 419 5.39 -9.35 20.15
CA HIS A 419 5.90 -8.69 21.36
C HIS A 419 6.89 -9.54 22.15
N CYS A 420 6.73 -10.87 22.13
CA CYS A 420 7.55 -11.78 22.94
C CYS A 420 8.85 -12.25 22.26
N VAL A 421 9.22 -11.75 21.08
CA VAL A 421 10.41 -12.19 20.31
C VAL A 421 11.67 -12.26 21.18
N GLU A 422 11.97 -11.17 21.90
CA GLU A 422 13.16 -11.11 22.78
C GLU A 422 13.06 -12.10 23.94
N GLY A 423 11.87 -12.26 24.52
CA GLY A 423 11.62 -13.25 25.57
C GLY A 423 11.85 -14.67 25.07
N VAL A 424 11.38 -15.00 23.87
CA VAL A 424 11.55 -16.32 23.24
C VAL A 424 13.03 -16.62 23.03
N PHE A 425 13.80 -15.71 22.45
CA PHE A 425 15.22 -15.95 22.19
C PHE A 425 16.06 -15.94 23.46
N LYS A 426 15.71 -15.13 24.46
CA LYS A 426 16.31 -15.22 25.81
C LYS A 426 16.05 -16.58 26.45
N PHE A 427 14.85 -17.14 26.28
CA PHE A 427 14.54 -18.49 26.74
C PHE A 427 15.33 -19.55 25.96
N PHE A 428 15.42 -19.44 24.63
CA PHE A 428 16.21 -20.38 23.80
C PHE A 428 17.69 -20.34 24.13
N PHE A 429 18.26 -19.15 24.33
CA PHE A 429 19.70 -18.91 24.53
C PHE A 429 19.95 -18.01 25.76
N PRO A 430 19.86 -18.55 26.99
CA PRO A 430 20.00 -17.75 28.22
C PRO A 430 21.38 -17.12 28.43
N SER A 431 22.40 -17.64 27.75
CA SER A 431 23.80 -17.18 27.86
C SER A 431 24.03 -15.82 27.20
N ASP A 432 23.11 -15.36 26.34
CA ASP A 432 23.25 -14.16 25.53
C ASP A 432 22.57 -12.95 26.20
N ASN A 433 23.05 -12.55 27.37
CA ASN A 433 22.51 -11.39 28.13
C ASN A 433 22.84 -10.01 27.50
N ASN A 434 23.25 -9.94 26.24
CA ASN A 434 23.78 -8.73 25.60
C ASN A 434 23.31 -8.51 24.15
N ILE A 435 22.06 -8.86 23.83
CA ILE A 435 21.49 -8.49 22.53
C ILE A 435 20.55 -7.29 22.69
N CYS A 436 21.00 -6.19 22.12
CA CYS A 436 20.32 -4.90 22.02
C CYS A 436 18.96 -5.07 21.33
N THR A 437 17.93 -4.37 21.80
CA THR A 437 16.64 -4.23 21.12
C THR A 437 16.82 -3.45 19.80
N THR A 438 17.34 -4.11 18.78
CA THR A 438 17.50 -3.52 17.45
C THR A 438 16.21 -3.68 16.68
N LYS A 439 15.57 -2.56 16.35
CA LYS A 439 14.55 -2.51 15.29
C LYS A 439 15.10 -3.19 14.04
N PHE A 440 14.36 -4.17 13.53
CA PHE A 440 14.84 -5.27 12.70
C PHE A 440 15.04 -4.96 11.22
N TYR A 441 14.88 -3.68 10.85
CA TYR A 441 15.37 -3.15 9.60
C TYR A 441 16.53 -2.24 9.91
N LYS A 442 17.67 -2.48 9.25
CA LYS A 442 18.73 -1.48 9.19
C LYS A 442 18.15 -0.27 8.47
N LYS A 443 17.55 0.65 9.22
CA LYS A 443 17.10 1.94 8.70
C LYS A 443 18.35 2.54 8.08
N SER A 444 18.37 2.65 6.75
CA SER A 444 19.38 3.47 6.09
C SER A 444 19.42 4.79 6.84
N SER A 445 20.61 5.25 7.24
CA SER A 445 20.71 6.40 8.12
C SER A 445 19.90 7.58 7.55
N ILE A 446 19.37 8.51 8.34
CA ILE A 446 18.64 9.67 7.77
C ILE A 446 19.44 10.38 6.65
N PRO A 447 20.78 10.48 6.74
CA PRO A 447 21.63 10.91 5.62
C PRO A 447 21.60 10.04 4.35
N GLU A 448 21.36 8.75 4.49
CA GLU A 448 21.28 7.75 3.41
C GLU A 448 19.88 7.72 2.80
N GLN A 449 18.81 7.88 3.60
CA GLN A 449 17.45 8.14 3.11
C GLN A 449 17.37 9.45 2.33
N ALA A 450 17.97 10.52 2.86
CA ALA A 450 18.04 11.78 2.13
C ALA A 450 18.83 11.65 0.83
N LYS A 451 19.93 10.88 0.80
CA LYS A 451 20.66 10.59 -0.45
C LYS A 451 19.82 9.75 -1.43
N ALA A 452 19.05 8.80 -0.96
CA ALA A 452 18.14 7.99 -1.78
C ALA A 452 17.03 8.85 -2.39
N HIS A 453 16.36 9.68 -1.58
CA HIS A 453 15.36 10.64 -2.05
C HIS A 453 15.96 11.65 -3.06
N SER A 454 17.17 12.16 -2.83
CA SER A 454 17.84 13.04 -3.81
C SER A 454 18.21 12.31 -5.11
N ARG A 455 18.49 11.00 -5.06
CA ARG A 455 18.74 10.20 -6.27
C ARG A 455 17.46 9.99 -7.07
N GLU A 456 16.35 9.73 -6.39
CA GLU A 456 15.04 9.54 -7.02
C GLU A 456 14.54 10.85 -7.64
N LEU A 457 14.57 11.97 -6.91
CA LEU A 457 14.20 13.29 -7.44
C LEU A 457 14.99 13.66 -8.71
N ARG A 458 16.30 13.37 -8.75
CA ARG A 458 17.14 13.57 -9.95
C ARG A 458 16.85 12.59 -11.08
N LYS A 459 16.27 11.43 -10.79
CA LYS A 459 15.83 10.46 -11.81
C LYS A 459 14.53 10.95 -12.43
N THR A 460 13.55 11.35 -11.62
CA THR A 460 12.29 11.96 -12.04
C THR A 460 12.52 13.25 -12.85
N ASP A 461 13.44 14.12 -12.43
CA ASP A 461 13.80 15.33 -13.20
C ASP A 461 14.34 14.97 -14.60
N ARG A 462 15.22 13.97 -14.70
CA ARG A 462 15.74 13.49 -15.99
C ARG A 462 14.68 12.84 -16.87
N GLU A 463 13.65 12.25 -16.29
CA GLU A 463 12.50 11.69 -17.01
C GLU A 463 11.61 12.82 -17.56
N LEU A 464 11.28 13.82 -16.73
CA LEU A 464 10.53 15.00 -17.17
C LEU A 464 11.26 15.78 -18.27
N VAL A 465 12.57 15.95 -18.18
CA VAL A 465 13.37 16.59 -19.25
C VAL A 465 13.33 15.78 -20.54
N ARG A 466 13.37 14.43 -20.45
CA ARG A 466 13.23 13.56 -21.63
C ARG A 466 11.86 13.67 -22.26
N ASP A 467 10.80 13.71 -21.45
CA ASP A 467 9.43 13.86 -21.96
C ASP A 467 9.18 15.26 -22.52
N ARG A 468 9.79 16.30 -21.94
CA ARG A 468 9.79 17.65 -22.51
C ARG A 468 10.41 17.70 -23.90
N HIS A 469 11.54 17.04 -24.13
CA HIS A 469 12.15 16.95 -25.46
C HIS A 469 11.28 16.21 -26.48
N LYS A 470 10.49 15.21 -26.04
CA LYS A 470 9.50 14.57 -26.93
C LYS A 470 8.36 15.53 -27.28
N LEU A 471 7.88 16.31 -26.32
CA LEU A 471 6.85 17.32 -26.55
C LEU A 471 7.36 18.44 -27.47
N GLU A 472 8.62 18.86 -27.35
CA GLU A 472 9.26 19.81 -28.27
C GLU A 472 9.35 19.26 -29.71
N ALA A 473 9.66 17.98 -29.87
CA ALA A 473 9.69 17.34 -31.19
C ALA A 473 8.28 17.25 -31.81
N GLU A 474 7.27 16.90 -31.00
CA GLU A 474 5.88 16.86 -31.46
C GLU A 474 5.32 18.25 -31.76
N GLU A 475 5.70 19.28 -30.99
CA GLU A 475 5.37 20.68 -31.27
C GLU A 475 5.88 21.09 -32.66
N GLN A 476 7.15 20.80 -32.97
CA GLN A 476 7.71 21.09 -34.29
C GLN A 476 7.01 20.29 -35.41
N ARG A 477 6.60 19.05 -35.14
CA ARG A 477 5.83 18.22 -36.07
C ARG A 477 4.48 18.87 -36.39
N ILE A 478 3.72 19.27 -35.38
CA ILE A 478 2.42 19.91 -35.52
C ILE A 478 2.54 21.27 -36.21
N VAL A 479 3.55 22.08 -35.88
CA VAL A 479 3.80 23.37 -36.56
C VAL A 479 4.03 23.15 -38.07
N ASN A 480 4.77 22.11 -38.46
CA ASN A 480 4.99 21.78 -39.86
C ASN A 480 3.71 21.26 -40.55
N GLU A 481 2.86 20.50 -39.85
CA GLU A 481 1.56 20.06 -40.35
C GLU A 481 0.57 21.21 -40.50
N ILE A 482 0.55 22.18 -39.57
CA ILE A 482 -0.23 23.41 -39.66
C ILE A 482 0.21 24.20 -40.90
N ARG A 483 1.52 24.40 -41.11
CA ARG A 483 2.05 25.07 -42.33
C ARG A 483 1.58 24.40 -43.62
N LYS A 484 1.64 23.07 -43.67
CA LYS A 484 1.22 22.29 -44.84
C LYS A 484 -0.29 22.42 -45.09
N ASN A 485 -1.11 22.25 -44.06
CA ASN A 485 -2.57 22.31 -44.17
C ASN A 485 -3.09 23.74 -44.43
N ALA A 486 -2.43 24.76 -43.88
CA ALA A 486 -2.71 26.17 -44.16
C ALA A 486 -2.41 26.51 -45.62
N SER A 487 -1.28 26.06 -46.18
CA SER A 487 -0.97 26.24 -47.60
C SER A 487 -1.92 25.51 -48.56
N GLY A 488 -2.55 24.42 -48.08
CA GLY A 488 -3.56 23.66 -48.81
C GLY A 488 -5.00 24.14 -48.62
N GLY A 489 -5.23 25.21 -47.84
CA GLY A 489 -6.57 25.78 -47.61
C GLY A 489 -7.50 24.93 -46.73
N ASN A 490 -6.98 23.93 -46.01
CA ASN A 490 -7.81 23.04 -45.18
C ASN A 490 -8.03 23.62 -43.77
N LYS A 491 -9.00 24.53 -43.66
CA LYS A 491 -9.27 25.29 -42.42
C LYS A 491 -9.60 24.41 -41.20
N LYS A 492 -10.43 23.38 -41.37
CA LYS A 492 -10.82 22.48 -40.25
C LYS A 492 -9.65 21.68 -39.69
N ALA A 493 -8.72 21.25 -40.54
CA ALA A 493 -7.53 20.55 -40.09
C ALA A 493 -6.56 21.49 -39.35
N VAL A 494 -6.44 22.74 -39.81
CA VAL A 494 -5.64 23.78 -39.14
C VAL A 494 -6.20 24.10 -37.75
N GLU A 495 -7.52 24.19 -37.62
CA GLU A 495 -8.22 24.46 -36.35
C GLU A 495 -7.93 23.36 -35.30
N ILE A 496 -8.09 22.08 -35.67
CA ILE A 496 -7.83 20.93 -34.78
C ILE A 496 -6.35 20.88 -34.37
N LEU A 497 -5.43 21.07 -35.34
CA LEU A 497 -3.99 21.04 -35.08
C LEU A 497 -3.53 22.23 -34.23
N ALA A 498 -4.16 23.41 -34.37
CA ALA A 498 -3.88 24.57 -33.54
C ALA A 498 -4.31 24.34 -32.08
N LYS A 499 -5.49 23.76 -31.84
CA LYS A 499 -5.92 23.34 -30.48
C LYS A 499 -4.94 22.34 -29.87
N GLN A 500 -4.47 21.37 -30.65
CA GLN A 500 -3.46 20.41 -30.22
C GLN A 500 -2.11 21.07 -29.90
N LEU A 501 -1.70 22.08 -30.69
CA LEU A 501 -0.45 22.82 -30.47
C LEU A 501 -0.46 23.58 -29.14
N VAL A 502 -1.56 24.27 -28.81
CA VAL A 502 -1.72 25.01 -27.55
C VAL A 502 -1.64 24.05 -26.36
N LYS A 503 -2.29 22.88 -26.45
CA LYS A 503 -2.23 21.84 -25.41
C LYS A 503 -0.81 21.33 -25.17
N ILE A 504 -0.05 21.07 -26.24
CA ILE A 504 1.35 20.62 -26.13
C ILE A 504 2.24 21.73 -25.54
N ARG A 505 2.05 22.99 -25.93
CA ARG A 505 2.80 24.12 -25.36
C ARG A 505 2.54 24.30 -23.87
N ASN A 506 1.29 24.14 -23.44
CA ASN A 506 0.93 24.18 -22.02
C ASN A 506 1.55 23.00 -21.26
N GLN A 507 1.44 21.79 -21.79
CA GLN A 507 2.06 20.59 -21.19
C GLN A 507 3.59 20.72 -21.07
N LYS A 508 4.24 21.35 -22.07
CA LYS A 508 5.68 21.67 -22.04
C LYS A 508 6.02 22.69 -20.94
N ALA A 509 5.20 23.73 -20.78
CA ALA A 509 5.37 24.74 -19.74
C ALA A 509 5.17 24.16 -18.33
N GLN A 510 4.14 23.34 -18.12
CA GLN A 510 3.89 22.61 -16.87
C GLN A 510 5.05 21.65 -16.54
N SER A 511 5.56 20.91 -17.54
CA SER A 511 6.73 20.04 -17.38
C SER A 511 8.00 20.81 -16.97
N PHE A 512 8.22 22.00 -17.55
CA PHE A 512 9.31 22.90 -17.17
C PHE A 512 9.18 23.41 -15.73
N GLN A 513 7.96 23.77 -15.31
CA GLN A 513 7.66 24.20 -13.94
C GLN A 513 7.84 23.07 -12.91
N ALA A 514 7.33 21.88 -13.21
CA ALA A 514 7.50 20.69 -12.36
C ALA A 514 8.99 20.32 -12.17
N SER A 515 9.80 20.45 -13.22
CA SER A 515 11.27 20.28 -13.14
C SER A 515 11.90 21.29 -12.18
N GLY A 516 11.48 22.57 -12.21
CA GLY A 516 11.93 23.59 -11.26
C GLY A 516 11.56 23.28 -9.80
N GLN A 517 10.34 22.80 -9.55
CA GLN A 517 9.89 22.39 -8.22
C GLN A 517 10.69 21.19 -7.69
N ILE A 518 10.92 20.17 -8.53
CA ILE A 518 11.71 18.97 -8.17
C ILE A 518 13.17 19.33 -7.87
N GLN A 519 13.76 20.25 -8.62
CA GLN A 519 15.11 20.76 -8.37
C GLN A 519 15.18 21.54 -7.04
N GLY A 520 14.14 22.31 -6.71
CA GLY A 520 13.97 22.97 -5.41
C GLY A 520 13.91 21.98 -4.25
N LEU A 521 13.07 20.95 -4.35
CA LEU A 521 12.95 19.88 -3.36
C LEU A 521 14.25 19.07 -3.21
N ALA A 522 14.97 18.80 -4.30
CA ALA A 522 16.25 18.11 -4.27
C ALA A 522 17.32 18.94 -3.53
N THR A 523 17.28 20.27 -3.68
CA THR A 523 18.17 21.21 -2.98
C THR A 523 17.82 21.29 -1.49
N GLN A 524 16.53 21.41 -1.16
CA GLN A 524 16.04 21.38 0.22
C GLN A 524 16.40 20.08 0.94
N ASN A 525 16.22 18.94 0.28
CA ASN A 525 16.56 17.63 0.84
C ASN A 525 18.09 17.47 1.06
N THR A 526 18.91 18.05 0.18
CA THR A 526 20.38 18.10 0.34
C THR A 526 20.78 19.00 1.51
N MET A 527 20.10 20.14 1.69
CA MET A 527 20.31 21.05 2.81
C MET A 527 19.89 20.42 4.14
N MET A 528 18.75 19.72 4.16
CA MET A 528 18.26 18.95 5.31
C MET A 528 19.24 17.84 5.72
N ALA A 529 19.78 17.09 4.75
CA ALA A 529 20.82 16.08 5.00
C ALA A 529 22.09 16.68 5.61
N SER A 530 22.48 17.88 5.18
CA SER A 530 23.66 18.60 5.68
C SER A 530 23.43 19.12 7.10
N ASN A 531 22.25 19.67 7.39
CA ASN A 531 21.85 20.13 8.72
C ASN A 531 21.79 18.97 9.72
N LEU A 532 21.30 17.79 9.32
CA LEU A 532 21.26 16.60 10.17
C LEU A 532 22.65 16.02 10.46
N LYS A 533 23.56 16.03 9.48
CA LYS A 533 24.96 15.64 9.72
C LYS A 533 25.67 16.60 10.66
N MET A 534 25.40 17.90 10.54
CA MET A 534 25.90 18.92 11.45
C MET A 534 25.35 18.73 12.86
N ALA A 535 24.06 18.45 13.02
CA ALA A 535 23.44 18.13 14.31
C ALA A 535 24.05 16.87 14.97
N ASN A 536 24.29 15.81 14.20
CA ASN A 536 24.93 14.59 14.70
C ASN A 536 26.41 14.81 15.07
N ALA A 537 27.13 15.68 14.35
CA ALA A 537 28.51 16.07 14.69
C ALA A 537 28.57 17.05 15.89
N MET A 538 27.50 17.83 16.10
CA MET A 538 27.33 18.70 17.27
C MET A 538 27.04 17.91 18.54
N GLN A 539 26.39 16.75 18.44
CA GLN A 539 26.09 15.84 19.57
C GLN A 539 27.37 15.24 20.19
N SER A 540 28.40 14.97 19.39
CA SER A 540 29.67 14.38 19.86
C SER A 540 30.70 15.40 20.34
N THR A 541 30.45 16.72 20.20
CA THR A 541 31.48 17.75 20.46
C THR A 541 30.98 18.97 21.26
N ALA A 542 30.43 18.73 22.45
CA ALA A 542 29.99 19.80 23.38
C ALA A 542 31.09 20.83 23.74
N LYS A 543 32.38 20.46 23.69
CA LYS A 543 33.52 21.36 23.98
C LYS A 543 33.86 22.34 22.85
N THR A 544 33.39 22.12 21.61
CA THR A 544 33.70 22.99 20.47
C THR A 544 32.63 24.06 20.22
N MET A 545 31.41 23.89 20.76
CA MET A 545 30.32 24.86 20.66
C MET A 545 30.68 26.26 21.19
N ALA A 546 31.53 26.34 22.23
CA ALA A 546 31.98 27.62 22.78
C ALA A 546 32.88 28.41 21.81
N LYS A 547 33.67 27.72 20.96
CA LYS A 547 34.51 28.36 19.93
C LYS A 547 33.77 28.55 18.60
N MET A 548 32.72 27.75 18.34
CA MET A 548 31.94 27.76 17.10
C MET A 548 30.86 28.87 17.07
N ASN A 549 30.48 29.40 18.24
CA ASN A 549 29.58 30.56 18.37
C ASN A 549 30.17 31.88 17.79
N LYS A 550 31.44 31.87 17.36
CA LYS A 550 32.12 32.98 16.68
C LYS A 550 32.12 32.89 15.14
N VAL A 551 31.79 31.74 14.55
CA VAL A 551 31.99 31.51 13.09
C VAL A 551 30.72 31.11 12.35
N MET A 552 29.69 30.61 13.03
CA MET A 552 28.38 30.41 12.42
C MET A 552 27.39 31.41 13.01
N ASN A 553 26.91 32.34 12.18
CA ASN A 553 25.79 33.19 12.56
C ASN A 553 24.48 32.46 12.23
N PRO A 554 23.77 31.88 13.22
CA PRO A 554 22.48 31.22 12.99
C PRO A 554 21.44 32.15 12.36
N ALA A 555 21.58 33.48 12.50
CA ALA A 555 20.71 34.45 11.85
C ALA A 555 20.89 34.51 10.33
N GLN A 556 22.09 34.24 9.80
CA GLN A 556 22.29 34.18 8.34
C GLN A 556 21.65 32.95 7.71
N MET A 557 21.69 31.80 8.39
CA MET A 557 21.04 30.58 7.92
C MET A 557 19.51 30.67 8.02
N ALA A 558 18.99 31.23 9.11
CA ALA A 558 17.56 31.52 9.22
C ALA A 558 17.08 32.49 8.13
N LYS A 559 17.90 33.51 7.80
CA LYS A 559 17.59 34.46 6.73
C LYS A 559 17.56 33.80 5.34
N VAL A 560 18.48 32.89 5.04
CA VAL A 560 18.49 32.14 3.77
C VAL A 560 17.28 31.20 3.67
N THR A 561 16.90 30.51 4.76
CA THR A 561 15.69 29.68 4.80
C THR A 561 14.42 30.51 4.65
N GLN A 562 14.36 31.68 5.29
CA GLN A 562 13.22 32.59 5.20
C GLN A 562 13.10 33.24 3.81
N GLN A 563 14.22 33.63 3.20
CA GLN A 563 14.24 34.16 1.82
C GLN A 563 13.81 33.11 0.81
N PHE A 564 14.24 31.86 0.98
CA PHE A 564 13.80 30.76 0.13
C PHE A 564 12.30 30.44 0.32
N ALA A 565 11.79 30.45 1.55
CA ALA A 565 10.36 30.28 1.83
C ALA A 565 9.51 31.40 1.19
N GLN A 566 9.99 32.65 1.26
CA GLN A 566 9.32 33.78 0.61
C GLN A 566 9.34 33.68 -0.92
N GLU A 567 10.45 33.25 -1.53
CA GLU A 567 10.51 33.00 -2.98
C GLU A 567 9.63 31.81 -3.40
N HIS A 568 9.54 30.74 -2.59
CA HIS A 568 8.65 29.61 -2.83
C HIS A 568 7.17 30.01 -2.74
N THR A 569 6.77 30.80 -1.74
CA THR A 569 5.41 31.35 -1.64
C THR A 569 5.10 32.30 -2.80
N LYS A 570 6.08 33.08 -3.25
CA LYS A 570 5.93 33.99 -4.41
C LYS A 570 5.80 33.22 -5.74
N LEU A 571 6.37 32.02 -5.84
CA LEU A 571 6.14 31.08 -6.94
C LEU A 571 4.75 30.45 -6.87
N GLY A 572 4.28 30.03 -5.70
CA GLY A 572 2.92 29.49 -5.50
C GLY A 572 1.80 30.51 -5.75
N ILE A 573 2.00 31.78 -5.40
CA ILE A 573 1.03 32.85 -5.70
C ILE A 573 0.93 33.15 -7.21
N LYS A 574 2.03 32.95 -7.97
CA LYS A 574 2.00 33.07 -9.43
C LYS A 574 1.30 31.87 -10.12
N GLU A 575 1.22 30.74 -9.42
CA GLU A 575 0.60 29.49 -9.86
C GLU A 575 -0.94 29.58 -9.80
N GLU A 576 -1.49 30.12 -8.71
CA GLU A 576 -2.95 30.38 -8.58
C GLU A 576 -3.45 31.38 -9.63
N MET A 577 -2.68 32.44 -9.92
CA MET A 577 -3.04 33.43 -10.95
C MET A 577 -2.93 32.91 -12.40
N MET A 578 -2.15 31.87 -12.68
CA MET A 578 -2.07 31.28 -14.03
C MET A 578 -3.08 30.16 -14.26
N GLY A 579 -3.44 29.41 -13.21
CA GLY A 579 -4.46 28.36 -13.27
C GLY A 579 -5.88 28.90 -13.46
N GLU A 580 -6.25 29.95 -12.73
CA GLU A 580 -7.61 30.52 -12.79
C GLU A 580 -7.95 31.23 -14.12
N THR A 581 -6.95 31.78 -14.82
CA THR A 581 -7.17 32.39 -16.15
C THR A 581 -7.27 31.38 -17.29
N LEU A 582 -6.82 30.14 -17.09
CA LEU A 582 -6.77 29.11 -18.14
C LEU A 582 -7.98 28.17 -18.07
N ASP A 583 -8.43 27.78 -16.87
CA ASP A 583 -9.66 26.98 -16.73
C ASP A 583 -10.91 27.79 -17.09
N ALA A 584 -10.89 29.12 -16.89
CA ALA A 584 -11.95 30.02 -17.36
C ALA A 584 -12.01 30.17 -18.89
N ALA A 585 -10.92 29.87 -19.62
CA ALA A 585 -10.83 30.02 -21.07
C ALA A 585 -11.09 28.71 -21.84
N PHE A 586 -11.20 27.57 -21.15
CA PHE A 586 -11.40 26.25 -21.78
C PHE A 586 -12.54 25.42 -21.15
N GLY A 587 -13.30 26.01 -20.21
CA GLY A 587 -14.34 25.34 -19.42
C GLY A 587 -15.77 25.35 -19.99
N GLU A 588 -16.05 26.05 -21.09
CA GLU A 588 -17.37 26.05 -21.73
C GLU A 588 -17.27 25.57 -23.19
N GLU A 589 -17.76 24.36 -23.46
CA GLU A 589 -18.04 23.92 -24.83
C GLU A 589 -19.20 24.76 -25.39
N GLY A 590 -18.88 25.87 -26.08
CA GLY A 590 -19.94 26.72 -26.64
C GLY A 590 -19.57 27.93 -27.50
N ASP A 591 -18.36 28.50 -27.45
CA ASP A 591 -18.10 29.77 -28.16
C ASP A 591 -17.11 29.66 -29.33
N SER A 592 -17.65 29.74 -30.56
CA SER A 592 -16.90 29.66 -31.82
C SER A 592 -15.98 30.87 -32.05
N GLU A 593 -16.21 32.00 -31.39
CA GLU A 593 -15.46 33.23 -31.63
C GLU A 593 -14.11 33.26 -30.89
N GLU A 594 -14.03 32.68 -29.69
CA GLU A 594 -12.77 32.57 -28.93
C GLU A 594 -11.82 31.52 -29.55
N GLU A 595 -12.37 30.42 -30.07
CA GLU A 595 -11.61 29.38 -30.76
C GLU A 595 -10.96 29.90 -32.05
N ASP A 596 -11.70 30.66 -32.87
CA ASP A 596 -11.18 31.28 -34.09
C ASP A 596 -10.09 32.33 -33.76
N ALA A 597 -10.21 33.04 -32.64
CA ALA A 597 -9.18 33.98 -32.17
C ALA A 597 -7.87 33.26 -31.79
N ILE A 598 -7.96 32.13 -31.07
CA ILE A 598 -6.79 31.30 -30.71
C ILE A 598 -6.11 30.73 -31.97
N VAL A 599 -6.89 30.27 -32.95
CA VAL A 599 -6.36 29.74 -34.21
C VAL A 599 -5.66 30.83 -35.02
N ASN A 600 -6.25 32.02 -35.12
CA ASN A 600 -5.63 33.15 -35.82
C ASN A 600 -4.35 33.63 -35.11
N GLN A 601 -4.36 33.68 -33.78
CA GLN A 601 -3.16 34.01 -32.98
C GLN A 601 -2.03 33.00 -33.20
N VAL A 602 -2.33 31.71 -33.24
CA VAL A 602 -1.34 30.65 -33.53
C VAL A 602 -0.81 30.75 -34.96
N LEU A 603 -1.65 31.09 -35.94
CA LEU A 603 -1.25 31.27 -37.34
C LEU A 603 -0.35 32.49 -37.54
N ASP A 604 -0.66 33.59 -36.85
CA ASP A 604 0.14 34.81 -36.84
C ASP A 604 1.51 34.57 -36.18
N GLU A 605 1.55 33.82 -35.08
CA GLU A 605 2.80 33.45 -34.39
C GLU A 605 3.70 32.54 -35.24
N ILE A 606 3.11 31.68 -36.07
CA ILE A 606 3.86 30.80 -37.01
C ILE A 606 4.28 31.58 -38.29
N GLY A 607 3.79 32.82 -38.47
CA GLY A 607 4.12 33.70 -39.58
C GLY A 607 3.36 33.38 -40.88
N ILE A 608 2.14 32.83 -40.78
CA ILE A 608 1.31 32.48 -41.94
C ILE A 608 0.13 33.45 -42.01
N SER A 609 0.27 34.51 -42.80
CA SER A 609 -0.89 35.36 -43.13
C SER A 609 -1.82 34.60 -44.08
N MET A 610 -3.06 34.35 -43.65
CA MET A 610 -4.09 33.63 -44.40
C MET A 610 -4.52 34.35 -45.71
N ASN A 611 -4.04 35.58 -45.95
CA ASN A 611 -4.53 36.46 -47.01
C ASN A 611 -3.56 36.75 -48.17
N GLU A 612 -2.42 36.06 -48.31
CA GLU A 612 -1.42 36.45 -49.33
C GLU A 612 -1.07 35.39 -50.40
N LYS A 613 -1.80 34.27 -50.49
CA LYS A 613 -1.59 33.28 -51.58
C LYS A 613 -2.87 32.80 -52.28
N MET A 614 -3.87 33.66 -52.39
CA MET A 614 -4.94 33.51 -53.40
C MET A 614 -4.65 34.35 -54.65
N ALA A 615 -3.50 34.12 -55.28
CA ALA A 615 -3.31 34.43 -56.70
C ALA A 615 -2.12 33.62 -57.23
N ILE A 616 -2.34 33.03 -58.41
CA ILE A 616 -1.37 32.28 -59.25
C ILE A 616 -1.39 30.76 -59.01
N ALA A 617 -2.36 30.14 -59.70
CA ALA A 617 -2.32 28.74 -60.14
C ALA A 617 -1.20 28.51 -61.19
N PRO A 618 -0.78 27.26 -61.43
CA PRO A 618 0.58 26.91 -61.85
C PRO A 618 0.81 26.98 -63.37
N ARG A 619 2.06 27.26 -63.77
CA ARG A 619 2.60 26.87 -65.07
C ARG A 619 3.92 26.12 -64.89
N VAL A 620 3.88 24.84 -65.23
CA VAL A 620 5.01 23.94 -65.59
C VAL A 620 5.44 24.32 -67.03
N PRO A 621 6.65 24.04 -67.57
CA PRO A 621 7.62 23.03 -67.13
C PRO A 621 9.12 23.40 -67.22
N ALA A 622 9.97 22.59 -66.58
CA ALA A 622 11.02 21.78 -67.24
C ALA A 622 12.21 21.50 -66.31
N ALA A 623 12.65 20.24 -66.35
CA ALA A 623 13.75 19.67 -65.60
C ALA A 623 15.12 20.22 -65.99
N THR A 624 16.08 20.15 -65.07
CA THR A 624 17.41 19.56 -65.33
C THR A 624 18.18 19.31 -64.03
N SER A 625 18.69 18.08 -63.91
CA SER A 625 19.63 17.60 -62.89
C SER A 625 20.99 18.30 -62.99
N GLY A 626 21.72 18.38 -61.86
CA GLY A 626 23.17 18.66 -61.90
C GLY A 626 23.88 18.83 -60.56
N MET A 627 24.43 17.72 -60.06
CA MET A 627 25.70 17.56 -59.29
C MET A 627 26.08 18.48 -58.11
N VAL A 628 26.20 17.80 -56.97
CA VAL A 628 27.27 17.87 -55.94
C VAL A 628 28.44 18.81 -56.23
N SER A 629 28.70 19.74 -55.30
CA SER A 629 30.07 20.11 -54.94
C SER A 629 30.19 20.47 -53.45
N ASN A 630 31.29 20.01 -52.89
CA ASN A 630 31.68 20.02 -51.50
C ASN A 630 32.40 21.36 -51.19
N ARG A 631 32.03 22.07 -50.12
CA ARG A 631 32.89 23.12 -49.54
C ARG A 631 32.73 23.17 -48.01
N ARG A 632 33.81 22.77 -47.33
CA ARG A 632 34.12 23.06 -45.92
C ARG A 632 34.52 24.53 -45.74
N GLN A 633 34.37 25.02 -44.50
CA GLN A 633 34.86 26.26 -43.84
C GLN A 633 33.67 27.13 -43.37
N THR A 634 33.58 27.65 -42.15
CA THR A 634 34.53 27.79 -41.01
C THR A 634 33.76 28.14 -39.74
N ASN A 635 34.39 27.91 -38.58
CA ASN A 635 33.92 28.23 -37.22
C ASN A 635 33.74 29.75 -36.99
N ASP A 636 32.51 30.25 -37.06
CA ASP A 636 32.18 31.64 -36.67
C ASP A 636 31.58 31.75 -35.24
N GLU A 637 31.28 30.63 -34.57
CA GLU A 637 30.64 30.66 -33.23
C GLU A 637 31.64 30.88 -32.08
N ASP A 638 32.90 30.45 -32.25
CA ASP A 638 33.92 30.57 -31.18
C ASP A 638 34.44 32.02 -31.00
N ALA A 639 34.41 32.84 -32.05
CA ALA A 639 34.87 34.23 -32.01
C ALA A 639 33.86 35.19 -31.35
N GLU A 640 32.58 34.83 -31.36
CA GLU A 640 31.51 35.61 -30.73
C GLU A 640 31.44 35.35 -29.22
N ILE A 641 31.77 34.12 -28.79
CA ILE A 641 31.83 33.72 -27.38
C ILE A 641 33.03 34.37 -26.66
N GLU A 642 34.21 34.47 -27.29
CA GLU A 642 35.36 35.18 -26.71
C GLU A 642 35.13 36.70 -26.56
N ARG A 643 34.38 37.32 -27.49
CA ARG A 643 33.98 38.74 -27.36
C ARG A 643 33.00 38.97 -26.21
N MET A 644 32.08 38.04 -25.96
CA MET A 644 31.17 38.13 -24.81
C MET A 644 31.87 37.91 -23.47
N LEU A 645 32.90 37.06 -23.41
CA LEU A 645 33.70 36.82 -22.20
C LEU A 645 34.60 38.00 -21.81
N ALA A 646 35.03 38.83 -22.77
CA ALA A 646 35.82 40.03 -22.52
C ALA A 646 34.99 41.18 -21.90
N ASN A 647 33.71 41.30 -22.25
CA ASN A 647 32.81 42.34 -21.72
C ASN A 647 32.30 42.06 -20.29
N LEU A 648 32.56 40.88 -19.74
CA LEU A 648 32.19 40.51 -18.36
C LEU A 648 33.35 40.63 -17.34
N LYS A 649 34.53 41.07 -17.79
CA LYS A 649 35.72 41.27 -16.93
C LYS A 649 36.14 42.73 -16.74
N SER A 650 35.32 43.70 -17.16
CA SER A 650 35.51 45.13 -16.85
C SER A 650 34.58 45.59 -15.74
#